data_AF-A0A3S1S0Z3-F1
#
_entry.id   AF-A0A3S1S0Z3-F1
#
_cell.length_a   1.000
_cell.length_b   1.000
_cell.length_c   1.000
_cell.angle_alpha   90.00
_cell.angle_beta   90.00
_cell.angle_gamma   90.00
#
_symmetry.space_group_name_H-M   'P 1'
#
loop_
_entity.id
_entity.type
_entity.pdbx_description
1 polymer ?
#
loop_
_entity_poly.entity_id
_entity_poly.type
_entity_poly.pdbx_seq_one_letter_code
_entity_poly.pdbx_strand_id
1 'polypeptide(L)'
;MSCDHGAFVRSRAGRLRQAMQLASGFLALALATTLWFGGAVQAQETQIIHPGSMAVTGFSGTVIPDFEQVSNFAEDPNFEEGLPPGVEPVDETFIDTTRATLRVFDVSRLGGPASGQLVFTPPPFEVTAGQIGQVFAITYDDGVRDGAPSGIPNLYAGATSLHGIRIVTSDEDADGRPERQRRGAAGATFMDGQFGTENGGGPGTIWKIDGITGQVSKFADIDTNSGPGIGDVTFDNIHRQFFASDLDTGLIHRIDANGALVDTFDHGVAGRPAHRLAPLADDGSAMDIEGAAFDSEDPDSWGYTQDERRVWSVAYHGARLYYSVGEKAEIWSVGIARDGSFAGDPRWELTVKADKDHVVTDIAFDISGFMYLAQRGPVENRYDYSRFADSGEGEVIRYWRENPDDPATESIWVEMPQDYVIGFPEDNQQSAGGLDLQYGYDADGNLDTSVCTETLVKTGDKLRDNPALAEQLAGGGPLAMHGVQITPTALVRPANIPPFGSWFVDFDGYFEDPEVEAHVGDVEVWHPCEGRAGYYEQIPGGGYLPPFYPPDFPPPGGVPPCLDVEDVRYFCTPSGLEAELHLRDPAGFGSDSIKALSRTSDVGVISPQSHAPGTAYTIGITGHYPGDTVDVGLCFYRQSDRDRGGYFPCCKMTVPLRTPAVSCER
;
A
#
# COMPACT_ATOMS: atom_id res chain seq x y z
N MET A 1 0.08 -76.37 -26.93
CA MET A 1 -0.44 -76.39 -28.31
C MET A 1 -1.49 -77.50 -28.39
N SER A 2 -2.61 -77.48 -27.69
CA SER A 2 -3.73 -76.53 -27.47
C SER A 2 -4.83 -76.67 -28.52
N CYS A 3 -5.84 -77.42 -28.08
CA CYS A 3 -7.05 -77.83 -28.76
C CYS A 3 -8.26 -76.99 -28.30
N ASP A 4 -9.29 -77.00 -29.14
CA ASP A 4 -10.71 -77.25 -28.84
C ASP A 4 -11.61 -76.35 -27.97
N HIS A 5 -12.69 -75.91 -28.66
CA HIS A 5 -14.13 -76.11 -28.38
C HIS A 5 -14.89 -75.26 -27.35
N GLY A 6 -15.89 -74.50 -27.88
CA GLY A 6 -17.33 -74.52 -27.54
C GLY A 6 -17.78 -74.13 -26.11
N ALA A 7 -19.00 -73.64 -25.83
CA ALA A 7 -20.24 -73.52 -26.58
C ALA A 7 -21.34 -72.94 -25.64
N PHE A 8 -22.38 -72.31 -26.24
CA PHE A 8 -23.81 -72.30 -25.79
C PHE A 8 -24.26 -71.33 -24.66
N VAL A 9 -25.44 -70.67 -24.67
CA VAL A 9 -26.57 -70.52 -25.63
C VAL A 9 -27.65 -69.53 -25.09
N ARG A 10 -28.36 -68.85 -26.01
CA ARG A 10 -29.79 -68.34 -26.01
C ARG A 10 -30.31 -67.44 -24.86
N SER A 11 -31.32 -66.58 -25.04
CA SER A 11 -32.09 -66.06 -26.20
C SER A 11 -33.12 -65.02 -25.73
N ARG A 12 -33.50 -64.13 -26.65
CA ARG A 12 -34.86 -63.60 -26.93
C ARG A 12 -35.49 -62.56 -25.98
N ALA A 13 -35.61 -61.37 -26.58
CA ALA A 13 -36.85 -60.70 -26.96
C ALA A 13 -37.74 -60.07 -25.86
N GLY A 14 -37.91 -58.76 -26.00
CA GLY A 14 -39.20 -58.25 -26.48
C GLY A 14 -40.15 -57.66 -25.45
N ARG A 15 -40.06 -56.33 -25.36
CA ARG A 15 -41.17 -55.35 -25.39
C ARG A 15 -42.18 -55.28 -24.24
N LEU A 16 -42.49 -54.00 -23.97
CA LEU A 16 -43.75 -53.37 -23.57
C LEU A 16 -43.94 -53.03 -22.08
N ARG A 17 -43.60 -51.75 -21.84
CA ARG A 17 -44.31 -50.80 -20.98
C ARG A 17 -45.83 -50.97 -21.08
N GLN A 18 -46.55 -50.90 -19.96
CA GLN A 18 -47.44 -49.78 -19.61
C GLN A 18 -48.28 -50.05 -18.36
N ALA A 19 -48.57 -48.94 -17.67
CA ALA A 19 -49.72 -48.67 -16.80
C ALA A 19 -49.71 -49.32 -15.40
N MET A 20 -50.10 -48.68 -14.31
CA MET A 20 -50.46 -47.30 -13.97
C MET A 20 -50.73 -47.34 -12.44
N GLN A 21 -50.18 -46.36 -11.71
CA GLN A 21 -50.90 -45.53 -10.72
C GLN A 21 -51.83 -46.23 -9.70
N LEU A 22 -51.43 -46.28 -8.43
CA LEU A 22 -51.74 -45.31 -7.36
C LEU A 22 -52.95 -45.75 -6.50
N ALA A 23 -52.66 -46.15 -5.25
CA ALA A 23 -53.49 -45.94 -4.06
C ALA A 23 -52.61 -46.32 -2.85
N SER A 24 -51.98 -45.34 -2.19
CA SER A 24 -52.50 -44.63 -1.02
C SER A 24 -52.53 -45.47 0.26
N GLY A 25 -51.63 -45.13 1.20
CA GLY A 25 -52.00 -45.04 2.61
C GLY A 25 -51.30 -45.99 3.59
N PHE A 26 -50.32 -45.44 4.31
CA PHE A 26 -50.03 -45.61 5.75
C PHE A 26 -49.91 -47.02 6.37
N LEU A 27 -48.73 -47.37 6.89
CA LEU A 27 -48.45 -47.31 8.34
C LEU A 27 -46.99 -47.72 8.69
N ALA A 28 -46.35 -46.82 9.44
CA ALA A 28 -45.51 -47.07 10.63
C ALA A 28 -44.20 -47.90 10.56
N LEU A 29 -43.11 -47.17 10.82
CA LEU A 29 -41.98 -47.47 11.73
C LEU A 29 -41.23 -48.80 11.58
N ALA A 30 -40.04 -48.71 11.00
CA ALA A 30 -38.85 -49.32 11.59
C ALA A 30 -37.72 -48.27 11.60
N LEU A 31 -37.30 -47.91 12.81
CA LEU A 31 -36.28 -46.92 13.12
C LEU A 31 -34.87 -47.46 12.84
N ALA A 32 -34.02 -46.55 12.38
CA ALA A 32 -32.59 -46.40 12.72
C ALA A 32 -31.61 -47.50 12.30
N THR A 33 -30.78 -47.20 11.29
CA THR A 33 -29.32 -46.94 11.44
C THR A 33 -28.72 -46.65 10.06
N THR A 34 -28.65 -45.39 9.65
CA THR A 34 -27.66 -44.87 8.68
C THR A 34 -27.63 -43.35 8.82
N LEU A 35 -26.84 -42.86 9.77
CA LEU A 35 -26.36 -41.48 9.79
C LEU A 35 -24.83 -41.54 9.79
N TRP A 36 -24.26 -40.63 9.02
CA TRP A 36 -22.85 -40.23 8.98
C TRP A 36 -21.90 -41.10 8.16
N PHE A 37 -21.95 -40.89 6.85
CA PHE A 37 -20.77 -40.57 6.05
C PHE A 37 -21.20 -39.63 4.91
N GLY A 38 -21.67 -38.44 5.28
CA GLY A 38 -21.61 -37.29 4.37
C GLY A 38 -20.18 -36.77 4.47
N GLY A 39 -19.34 -37.13 3.50
CA GLY A 39 -18.07 -36.42 3.34
C GLY A 39 -18.40 -34.96 3.14
N ALA A 40 -17.85 -34.10 3.99
CA ALA A 40 -17.78 -32.68 3.70
C ALA A 40 -17.06 -32.56 2.36
N VAL A 41 -17.79 -32.12 1.34
CA VAL A 41 -17.15 -31.44 0.21
C VAL A 41 -16.56 -30.20 0.88
N GLN A 42 -15.24 -30.18 1.11
CA GLN A 42 -14.59 -28.93 1.46
C GLN A 42 -14.87 -27.99 0.29
N ALA A 43 -15.61 -26.92 0.57
CA ALA A 43 -15.62 -25.77 -0.31
C ALA A 43 -14.15 -25.38 -0.48
N GLN A 44 -13.66 -25.46 -1.71
CA GLN A 44 -12.37 -24.90 -2.09
C GLN A 44 -12.41 -23.42 -1.65
N GLU A 45 -11.48 -22.99 -0.82
CA GLU A 45 -11.45 -21.61 -0.29
C GLU A 45 -11.45 -20.63 -1.48
N THR A 46 -12.58 -19.96 -1.68
CA THR A 46 -12.81 -18.94 -2.70
C THR A 46 -12.31 -17.59 -2.18
N GLN A 47 -11.01 -17.47 -1.91
CA GLN A 47 -10.40 -16.19 -1.54
C GLN A 47 -9.33 -15.83 -2.58
N ILE A 48 -9.24 -14.56 -2.94
CA ILE A 48 -8.34 -14.06 -3.99
C ILE A 48 -7.04 -13.53 -3.38
N ILE A 49 -7.15 -12.89 -2.22
CA ILE A 49 -6.03 -12.28 -1.53
C ILE A 49 -5.62 -13.17 -0.35
N HIS A 50 -4.33 -13.48 -0.30
CA HIS A 50 -3.67 -14.25 0.74
C HIS A 50 -2.50 -13.45 1.31
N PRO A 51 -1.98 -13.78 2.51
CA PRO A 51 -0.74 -13.19 2.99
C PRO A 51 0.39 -13.35 1.95
N GLY A 52 1.01 -12.24 1.59
CA GLY A 52 2.03 -12.13 0.54
C GLY A 52 1.49 -11.87 -0.86
N SER A 53 0.17 -11.79 -1.06
CA SER A 53 -0.42 -11.38 -2.35
C SER A 53 0.06 -9.98 -2.73
N MET A 54 0.54 -9.84 -3.96
CA MET A 54 1.12 -8.62 -4.49
C MET A 54 0.19 -8.05 -5.56
N ALA A 55 -0.48 -6.93 -5.26
CA ALA A 55 -1.28 -6.18 -6.22
C ALA A 55 -0.36 -5.22 -6.99
N VAL A 56 -0.53 -5.15 -8.30
CA VAL A 56 0.26 -4.27 -9.18
C VAL A 56 -0.71 -3.60 -10.14
N THR A 57 -0.52 -2.29 -10.38
CA THR A 57 -1.26 -1.56 -11.41
C THR A 57 -0.42 -1.35 -12.66
N GLY A 58 -1.09 -1.07 -13.77
CA GLY A 58 -0.46 -0.75 -15.03
C GLY A 58 -1.46 -0.41 -16.12
N PHE A 59 -0.93 0.04 -17.25
CA PHE A 59 -1.69 0.34 -18.44
C PHE A 59 -2.27 -0.93 -19.06
N SER A 60 -3.54 -0.91 -19.46
CA SER A 60 -4.22 -2.11 -19.97
C SER A 60 -3.76 -2.55 -21.36
N GLY A 61 -3.01 -1.70 -22.07
CA GLY A 61 -2.62 -1.93 -23.45
C GLY A 61 -3.63 -1.34 -24.43
N THR A 62 -3.42 -1.62 -25.71
CA THR A 62 -4.22 -1.05 -26.79
C THR A 62 -4.79 -2.11 -27.72
N VAL A 63 -5.85 -1.73 -28.42
CA VAL A 63 -6.51 -2.54 -29.43
C VAL A 63 -6.83 -1.66 -30.64
N ILE A 64 -6.71 -2.25 -31.83
CA ILE A 64 -7.36 -1.73 -33.04
C ILE A 64 -8.59 -2.61 -33.26
N PRO A 65 -9.81 -2.10 -33.02
CA PRO A 65 -11.04 -2.86 -33.23
C PRO A 65 -11.08 -3.52 -34.61
N ASP A 66 -11.62 -4.74 -34.66
CA ASP A 66 -11.78 -5.58 -35.86
C ASP A 66 -10.48 -6.11 -36.53
N PHE A 67 -9.30 -5.70 -36.09
CA PHE A 67 -8.03 -6.21 -36.65
C PHE A 67 -7.68 -7.63 -36.16
N GLU A 68 -8.09 -8.02 -34.94
CA GLU A 68 -7.76 -9.33 -34.35
C GLU A 68 -8.66 -10.50 -34.81
N GLN A 69 -9.84 -10.23 -35.38
CA GLN A 69 -10.75 -11.29 -35.86
C GLN A 69 -10.26 -11.98 -37.15
N VAL A 70 -9.23 -11.45 -37.81
CA VAL A 70 -8.74 -11.91 -39.12
C VAL A 70 -7.82 -13.15 -39.02
N SER A 71 -7.46 -13.61 -37.81
CA SER A 71 -6.59 -14.80 -37.64
C SER A 71 -7.32 -16.15 -37.77
N ASN A 72 -8.65 -16.18 -37.78
CA ASN A 72 -9.44 -17.40 -37.99
C ASN A 72 -9.90 -17.53 -39.45
N PHE A 73 -9.04 -18.14 -40.27
CA PHE A 73 -9.33 -18.52 -41.65
C PHE A 73 -10.60 -19.38 -41.80
N ALA A 74 -11.68 -18.82 -42.40
CA ALA A 74 -12.48 -19.48 -43.44
C ALA A 74 -13.61 -18.58 -43.99
N GLU A 75 -13.50 -18.26 -45.28
CA GLU A 75 -14.59 -18.14 -46.26
C GLU A 75 -15.59 -16.95 -46.17
N ASP A 76 -15.11 -15.70 -46.19
CA ASP A 76 -15.87 -14.64 -46.90
C ASP A 76 -15.02 -13.99 -48.01
N PRO A 77 -15.32 -14.25 -49.30
CA PRO A 77 -14.58 -13.67 -50.42
C PRO A 77 -14.89 -12.19 -50.70
N ASN A 78 -15.72 -11.52 -49.89
CA ASN A 78 -16.01 -10.08 -50.01
C ASN A 78 -15.45 -9.22 -48.86
N PHE A 79 -14.72 -9.78 -47.89
CA PHE A 79 -14.03 -9.01 -46.85
C PHE A 79 -12.60 -8.67 -47.31
N GLU A 80 -12.42 -7.48 -47.90
CA GLU A 80 -11.11 -6.81 -47.85
C GLU A 80 -11.08 -6.01 -46.55
N GLU A 81 -10.60 -6.59 -45.45
CA GLU A 81 -10.61 -5.88 -44.16
C GLU A 81 -9.18 -5.70 -43.63
N GLY A 82 -8.79 -4.44 -43.70
CA GLY A 82 -7.62 -3.79 -43.15
C GLY A 82 -7.93 -2.30 -43.17
N LEU A 83 -7.18 -1.49 -42.44
CA LEU A 83 -7.43 -0.04 -42.38
C LEU A 83 -7.55 0.57 -43.79
N PRO A 84 -8.54 1.43 -44.06
CA PRO A 84 -8.70 2.05 -45.37
C PRO A 84 -7.40 2.72 -45.84
N PRO A 85 -7.11 2.73 -47.16
CA PRO A 85 -5.89 3.35 -47.67
C PRO A 85 -5.80 4.84 -47.26
N GLY A 86 -4.76 5.17 -46.49
CA GLY A 86 -4.51 6.54 -46.00
C GLY A 86 -4.88 6.78 -44.53
N VAL A 87 -5.46 5.79 -43.84
CA VAL A 87 -5.67 5.82 -42.39
C VAL A 87 -4.39 5.35 -41.69
N GLU A 88 -3.86 6.17 -40.80
CA GLU A 88 -2.72 5.83 -39.95
C GLU A 88 -3.19 4.88 -38.84
N PRO A 89 -2.59 3.70 -38.65
CA PRO A 89 -3.05 2.73 -37.64
C PRO A 89 -3.10 3.29 -36.22
N VAL A 90 -2.21 4.23 -35.90
CA VAL A 90 -2.19 4.86 -34.59
C VAL A 90 -3.44 5.69 -34.33
N ASP A 91 -4.09 6.29 -35.34
CA ASP A 91 -5.33 7.06 -35.14
C ASP A 91 -6.52 6.16 -34.77
N GLU A 92 -6.45 4.89 -35.17
CA GLU A 92 -7.44 3.83 -34.92
C GLU A 92 -7.11 2.94 -33.71
N THR A 93 -6.17 3.38 -32.88
CA THR A 93 -5.70 2.63 -31.72
C THR A 93 -6.36 3.15 -30.44
N PHE A 94 -7.07 2.28 -29.73
CA PHE A 94 -7.86 2.60 -28.54
C PHE A 94 -7.34 1.86 -27.30
N ILE A 95 -7.71 2.33 -26.11
CA ILE A 95 -7.46 1.60 -24.85
C ILE A 95 -8.19 0.25 -24.94
N ASP A 96 -7.47 -0.85 -24.63
CA ASP A 96 -8.11 -2.16 -24.53
C ASP A 96 -8.86 -2.26 -23.20
N THR A 97 -10.19 -2.15 -23.25
CA THR A 97 -11.07 -2.22 -22.08
C THR A 97 -11.18 -3.63 -21.50
N THR A 98 -10.76 -4.65 -22.26
CA THR A 98 -10.87 -6.07 -21.87
C THR A 98 -9.65 -6.58 -21.13
N ARG A 99 -8.53 -5.85 -21.18
CA ARG A 99 -7.28 -6.20 -20.50
C ARG A 99 -7.17 -5.57 -19.11
N ALA A 100 -6.35 -6.21 -18.29
CA ALA A 100 -6.13 -5.86 -16.90
C ALA A 100 -5.40 -4.52 -16.75
N THR A 101 -5.89 -3.65 -15.87
CA THR A 101 -5.11 -2.52 -15.33
C THR A 101 -4.60 -2.80 -13.92
N LEU A 102 -5.15 -3.83 -13.26
CA LEU A 102 -4.78 -4.26 -11.93
C LEU A 102 -4.68 -5.79 -11.92
N ARG A 103 -3.57 -6.30 -11.37
CA ARG A 103 -3.31 -7.73 -11.22
C ARG A 103 -2.90 -8.05 -9.79
N VAL A 104 -3.39 -9.16 -9.24
CA VAL A 104 -2.97 -9.70 -7.94
C VAL A 104 -2.19 -11.00 -8.17
N PHE A 105 -0.90 -10.93 -7.94
CA PHE A 105 0.04 -12.05 -8.12
C PHE A 105 0.21 -12.88 -6.85
N ASP A 106 0.26 -14.20 -7.03
CA ASP A 106 0.78 -15.12 -6.03
C ASP A 106 2.29 -15.27 -6.21
N VAL A 107 3.05 -14.62 -5.33
CA VAL A 107 4.51 -14.68 -5.26
C VAL A 107 5.01 -15.57 -4.13
N SER A 108 4.17 -16.49 -3.60
CA SER A 108 4.55 -17.39 -2.51
C SER A 108 5.75 -18.30 -2.85
N ARG A 109 6.06 -18.46 -4.14
CA ARG A 109 7.19 -19.22 -4.66
C ARG A 109 7.86 -18.47 -5.81
N LEU A 110 9.11 -18.06 -5.59
CA LEU A 110 9.91 -17.36 -6.59
C LEU A 110 10.76 -18.30 -7.48
N GLY A 111 10.64 -19.61 -7.29
CA GLY A 111 11.24 -20.62 -8.16
C GLY A 111 12.74 -20.86 -7.92
N GLY A 112 13.27 -20.51 -6.74
CA GLY A 112 14.67 -20.70 -6.36
C GLY A 112 15.30 -19.43 -5.77
N PRO A 113 16.59 -19.49 -5.38
CA PRO A 113 17.32 -18.33 -4.89
C PRO A 113 17.41 -17.24 -5.96
N ALA A 114 17.56 -15.98 -5.52
CA ALA A 114 17.70 -14.85 -6.41
C ALA A 114 18.94 -15.01 -7.31
N SER A 115 18.73 -14.86 -8.61
CA SER A 115 19.74 -14.92 -9.66
C SER A 115 19.43 -13.99 -10.84
N GLY A 116 18.55 -13.01 -10.63
CA GLY A 116 18.09 -12.08 -11.66
C GLY A 116 17.12 -12.68 -12.68
N GLN A 117 16.37 -13.71 -12.28
CA GLN A 117 15.44 -14.45 -13.13
C GLN A 117 14.03 -13.86 -13.17
N LEU A 118 13.30 -14.17 -14.24
CA LEU A 118 11.85 -14.05 -14.30
C LEU A 118 11.21 -15.11 -13.40
N VAL A 119 10.22 -14.69 -12.63
CA VAL A 119 9.36 -15.53 -11.80
C VAL A 119 8.12 -15.89 -12.59
N PHE A 120 7.85 -17.18 -12.73
CA PHE A 120 6.62 -17.68 -13.32
C PHE A 120 5.56 -17.83 -12.22
N THR A 121 4.71 -16.81 -12.10
CA THR A 121 3.58 -16.82 -11.17
C THR A 121 2.44 -17.69 -11.71
N PRO A 122 1.58 -18.26 -10.85
CA PRO A 122 0.27 -18.74 -11.28
C PRO A 122 -0.52 -17.62 -11.98
N PRO A 123 -1.52 -17.94 -12.82
CA PRO A 123 -2.38 -16.93 -13.43
C PRO A 123 -2.94 -15.97 -12.35
N PRO A 124 -2.69 -14.66 -12.46
CA PRO A 124 -3.13 -13.71 -11.45
C PRO A 124 -4.64 -13.52 -11.49
N PHE A 125 -5.18 -12.98 -10.40
CA PHE A 125 -6.50 -12.35 -10.48
C PHE A 125 -6.37 -11.00 -11.18
N GLU A 126 -7.33 -10.65 -12.03
CA GLU A 126 -7.26 -9.48 -12.91
C GLU A 126 -8.53 -8.63 -12.81
N VAL A 127 -8.37 -7.31 -12.88
CA VAL A 127 -9.46 -6.34 -13.04
C VAL A 127 -9.18 -5.46 -14.24
N THR A 128 -10.16 -5.34 -15.14
CA THR A 128 -9.96 -4.74 -16.47
C THR A 128 -10.16 -3.23 -16.48
N ALA A 129 -9.61 -2.57 -17.51
CA ALA A 129 -9.83 -1.14 -17.73
C ALA A 129 -11.30 -0.76 -17.99
N GLY A 130 -12.12 -1.66 -18.57
CA GLY A 130 -13.56 -1.45 -18.65
C GLY A 130 -14.20 -1.33 -17.26
N GLN A 131 -13.75 -2.15 -16.31
CA GLN A 131 -14.30 -2.18 -14.96
C GLN A 131 -13.88 -0.99 -14.10
N ILE A 132 -12.61 -0.58 -14.15
CA ILE A 132 -12.06 0.44 -13.22
C ILE A 132 -11.29 1.59 -13.89
N GLY A 133 -11.17 1.60 -15.23
CA GLY A 133 -10.40 2.61 -15.95
C GLY A 133 -8.89 2.34 -15.89
N GLN A 134 -8.09 3.39 -16.09
CA GLN A 134 -6.67 3.36 -15.77
C GLN A 134 -6.48 3.79 -14.31
N VAL A 135 -5.80 2.95 -13.54
CA VAL A 135 -5.52 3.19 -12.11
C VAL A 135 -4.02 3.19 -11.85
N PHE A 136 -3.58 3.87 -10.80
CA PHE A 136 -2.20 3.81 -10.32
C PHE A 136 -2.22 3.46 -8.84
N ALA A 137 -2.64 4.41 -8.00
CA ALA A 137 -2.74 4.30 -6.55
C ALA A 137 -3.51 3.04 -6.11
N ILE A 138 -2.93 2.23 -5.22
CA ILE A 138 -3.60 1.09 -4.61
C ILE A 138 -3.36 1.03 -3.10
N THR A 139 -4.25 0.37 -2.34
CA THR A 139 -3.99 0.04 -0.93
C THR A 139 -4.90 -1.08 -0.43
N TYR A 140 -4.47 -1.82 0.59
CA TYR A 140 -5.29 -2.82 1.29
C TYR A 140 -5.91 -2.26 2.57
N ASP A 141 -7.12 -2.72 2.93
CA ASP A 141 -7.66 -2.51 4.29
C ASP A 141 -7.18 -3.57 5.29
N ASP A 142 -7.58 -3.44 6.56
CA ASP A 142 -7.25 -4.35 7.67
C ASP A 142 -7.82 -5.78 7.54
N GLY A 143 -8.64 -6.06 6.52
CA GLY A 143 -9.36 -7.32 6.42
C GLY A 143 -10.34 -7.57 7.58
N VAL A 144 -10.83 -6.52 8.24
CA VAL A 144 -11.91 -6.61 9.22
C VAL A 144 -13.26 -6.47 8.51
N ARG A 145 -14.08 -7.53 8.58
CA ARG A 145 -15.40 -7.62 7.96
C ARG A 145 -16.47 -7.79 9.03
N ASP A 146 -17.53 -6.99 8.99
CA ASP A 146 -18.61 -6.99 9.98
C ASP A 146 -18.12 -6.89 11.44
N GLY A 147 -17.01 -6.17 11.66
CA GLY A 147 -16.39 -6.00 12.97
C GLY A 147 -15.58 -7.19 13.48
N ALA A 148 -15.33 -8.20 12.64
CA ALA A 148 -14.48 -9.35 12.93
C ALA A 148 -13.29 -9.42 11.95
N PRO A 149 -12.06 -9.69 12.43
CA PRO A 149 -10.94 -9.97 11.55
C PRO A 149 -11.22 -11.21 10.69
N SER A 150 -11.28 -11.06 9.36
CA SER A 150 -11.37 -12.18 8.44
C SER A 150 -10.01 -12.66 7.95
N GLY A 151 -8.96 -11.82 8.10
CA GLY A 151 -7.63 -12.07 7.56
C GLY A 151 -7.53 -11.92 6.03
N ILE A 152 -8.59 -11.39 5.41
CA ILE A 152 -8.72 -11.21 3.96
C ILE A 152 -9.12 -9.76 3.70
N PRO A 153 -8.22 -8.91 3.19
CA PRO A 153 -8.47 -7.49 2.99
C PRO A 153 -9.40 -7.27 1.81
N ASN A 154 -9.90 -6.04 1.65
CA ASN A 154 -10.28 -5.53 0.34
C ASN A 154 -9.12 -4.72 -0.24
N LEU A 155 -9.09 -4.64 -1.56
CA LEU A 155 -8.15 -3.80 -2.29
C LEU A 155 -8.89 -2.57 -2.82
N TYR A 156 -8.25 -1.41 -2.76
CA TYR A 156 -8.80 -0.15 -3.23
C TYR A 156 -7.87 0.39 -4.31
N ALA A 157 -8.43 1.03 -5.35
CA ALA A 157 -7.66 1.51 -6.49
C ALA A 157 -8.16 2.89 -6.94
N GLY A 158 -7.27 3.87 -7.07
CA GLY A 158 -7.58 5.24 -7.51
C GLY A 158 -7.44 5.41 -9.03
N ALA A 159 -8.47 5.97 -9.67
CA ALA A 159 -8.42 6.36 -11.08
C ALA A 159 -7.43 7.52 -11.28
N THR A 160 -6.70 7.53 -12.40
CA THR A 160 -5.61 8.50 -12.59
C THR A 160 -5.31 8.85 -14.04
N SER A 161 -4.61 9.95 -14.26
CA SER A 161 -4.01 10.32 -15.56
C SER A 161 -2.56 9.88 -15.74
N LEU A 162 -1.93 9.20 -14.76
CA LEU A 162 -0.52 8.80 -14.85
C LEU A 162 -0.19 7.77 -15.96
N HIS A 163 -1.22 7.13 -16.53
CA HIS A 163 -1.15 6.32 -17.75
C HIS A 163 -1.68 7.07 -18.99
N GLY A 164 -1.57 8.40 -18.97
CA GLY A 164 -1.98 9.28 -20.06
C GLY A 164 -3.49 9.62 -20.08
N ILE A 165 -3.82 10.66 -20.84
CA ILE A 165 -5.20 11.04 -21.16
C ILE A 165 -5.48 10.77 -22.63
N ARG A 166 -6.62 10.12 -22.91
CA ARG A 166 -7.14 9.88 -24.25
C ARG A 166 -8.55 10.42 -24.38
N ILE A 167 -8.78 11.16 -25.46
CA ILE A 167 -10.08 11.75 -25.77
C ILE A 167 -10.51 11.37 -27.18
N VAL A 168 -11.82 11.32 -27.36
CA VAL A 168 -12.47 10.99 -28.63
C VAL A 168 -13.64 11.92 -28.90
N THR A 169 -14.00 12.08 -30.17
CA THR A 169 -15.25 12.71 -30.62
C THR A 169 -16.18 11.67 -31.24
N SER A 170 -17.38 12.08 -31.64
CA SER A 170 -18.28 11.18 -32.38
C SER A 170 -17.62 10.65 -33.65
N ASP A 171 -18.02 9.44 -34.03
CA ASP A 171 -17.75 8.80 -35.33
C ASP A 171 -18.14 9.74 -36.50
N GLU A 172 -17.16 10.33 -37.18
CA GLU A 172 -17.40 11.27 -38.29
C GLU A 172 -17.37 10.59 -39.66
N ASP A 173 -16.60 9.50 -39.80
CA ASP A 173 -16.43 8.78 -41.06
C ASP A 173 -17.38 7.59 -41.26
N ALA A 174 -18.17 7.27 -40.22
CA ALA A 174 -19.18 6.22 -40.15
C ALA A 174 -18.60 4.79 -40.24
N ASP A 175 -17.38 4.58 -39.75
CA ASP A 175 -16.75 3.27 -39.62
C ASP A 175 -17.24 2.47 -38.38
N GLY A 176 -18.02 3.11 -37.50
CA GLY A 176 -18.57 2.52 -36.29
C GLY A 176 -17.74 2.80 -35.03
N ARG A 177 -16.71 3.66 -35.12
CA ARG A 177 -15.76 3.95 -34.04
C ARG A 177 -15.68 5.45 -33.79
N PRO A 178 -15.40 5.88 -32.55
CA PRO A 178 -15.25 7.30 -32.27
C PRO A 178 -13.89 7.80 -32.77
N GLU A 179 -13.84 9.04 -33.23
CA GLU A 179 -12.62 9.64 -33.77
C GLU A 179 -11.66 10.04 -32.65
N ARG A 180 -10.43 9.53 -32.68
CA ARG A 180 -9.44 9.89 -31.66
C ARG A 180 -8.95 11.33 -31.83
N GLN A 181 -8.87 12.06 -30.74
CA GLN A 181 -8.43 13.45 -30.74
C GLN A 181 -7.12 13.62 -29.96
N ARG A 182 -6.24 14.48 -30.49
CA ARG A 182 -5.03 14.97 -29.77
C ARG A 182 -5.32 16.23 -28.98
N ARG A 183 -6.15 17.10 -29.55
CA ARG A 183 -6.44 18.44 -29.05
C ARG A 183 -7.88 18.50 -28.58
N GLY A 184 -8.15 19.40 -27.64
CA GLY A 184 -9.51 19.60 -27.19
C GLY A 184 -10.42 20.03 -28.33
N ALA A 185 -11.62 19.46 -28.37
CA ALA A 185 -12.58 19.63 -29.45
C ALA A 185 -14.01 19.64 -28.90
N ALA A 186 -14.90 20.43 -29.50
CA ALA A 186 -16.29 20.51 -29.06
C ALA A 186 -16.95 19.12 -29.10
N GLY A 187 -17.58 18.73 -27.99
CA GLY A 187 -18.18 17.39 -27.84
C GLY A 187 -17.16 16.25 -27.63
N ALA A 188 -15.89 16.56 -27.33
CA ALA A 188 -14.93 15.57 -26.91
C ALA A 188 -15.36 14.90 -25.59
N THR A 189 -15.05 13.63 -25.48
CA THR A 189 -15.27 12.80 -24.29
C THR A 189 -13.99 12.02 -23.99
N PHE A 190 -13.83 11.60 -22.74
CA PHE A 190 -12.76 10.63 -22.42
C PHE A 190 -13.01 9.32 -23.15
N MET A 191 -11.93 8.72 -23.65
CA MET A 191 -12.00 7.42 -24.29
C MET A 191 -12.51 6.35 -23.30
N ASP A 192 -13.28 5.39 -23.79
CA ASP A 192 -13.69 4.24 -22.97
C ASP A 192 -12.45 3.52 -22.40
N GLY A 193 -12.54 3.08 -21.14
CA GLY A 193 -11.40 2.53 -20.41
C GLY A 193 -10.47 3.56 -19.77
N GLN A 194 -10.69 4.87 -19.94
CA GLN A 194 -9.93 5.90 -19.23
C GLN A 194 -10.24 5.93 -17.73
N PHE A 195 -11.52 5.97 -17.35
CA PHE A 195 -11.95 6.16 -15.95
C PHE A 195 -13.04 5.18 -15.47
N GLY A 196 -13.20 4.03 -16.14
CA GLY A 196 -14.13 2.97 -15.70
C GLY A 196 -15.61 3.39 -15.76
N THR A 197 -15.98 4.13 -16.81
CA THR A 197 -17.32 4.67 -17.02
C THR A 197 -18.40 3.59 -17.09
N GLU A 198 -18.07 2.34 -17.48
CA GLU A 198 -18.99 1.20 -17.48
C GLU A 198 -19.60 0.93 -16.09
N ASN A 199 -18.80 1.13 -15.04
CA ASN A 199 -19.24 1.03 -13.65
C ASN A 199 -19.57 2.38 -13.02
N GLY A 200 -19.77 3.41 -13.85
CA GLY A 200 -20.12 4.77 -13.45
C GLY A 200 -18.97 5.56 -12.84
N GLY A 201 -17.72 5.19 -13.11
CA GLY A 201 -16.54 5.90 -12.63
C GLY A 201 -16.29 7.24 -13.32
N GLY A 202 -15.40 8.02 -12.73
CA GLY A 202 -14.86 9.28 -13.23
C GLY A 202 -13.43 9.52 -12.72
N PRO A 203 -12.80 10.66 -13.06
CA PRO A 203 -11.40 10.92 -12.73
C PRO A 203 -11.07 10.83 -11.23
N GLY A 204 -11.98 11.28 -10.36
CA GLY A 204 -11.81 11.22 -8.91
C GLY A 204 -12.33 9.94 -8.24
N THR A 205 -12.63 8.89 -9.01
CA THR A 205 -13.20 7.66 -8.46
C THR A 205 -12.13 6.78 -7.80
N ILE A 206 -12.45 6.29 -6.61
CA ILE A 206 -11.73 5.22 -5.93
C ILE A 206 -12.60 3.97 -5.95
N TRP A 207 -12.07 2.88 -6.46
CA TRP A 207 -12.72 1.58 -6.56
C TRP A 207 -12.42 0.72 -5.35
N LYS A 208 -13.33 -0.22 -5.06
CA LYS A 208 -13.14 -1.30 -4.10
C LYS A 208 -13.31 -2.64 -4.79
N ILE A 209 -12.35 -3.51 -4.57
CA ILE A 209 -12.32 -4.90 -5.01
C ILE A 209 -12.45 -5.78 -3.76
N ASP A 210 -13.52 -6.57 -3.71
CA ASP A 210 -13.76 -7.48 -2.60
C ASP A 210 -12.74 -8.63 -2.61
N GLY A 211 -11.87 -8.73 -1.59
CA GLY A 211 -10.79 -9.73 -1.59
C GLY A 211 -11.21 -11.20 -1.47
N ILE A 212 -12.49 -11.47 -1.19
CA ILE A 212 -13.04 -12.83 -1.20
C ILE A 212 -13.54 -13.17 -2.60
N THR A 213 -14.41 -12.33 -3.15
CA THR A 213 -15.20 -12.62 -4.36
C THR A 213 -14.62 -12.02 -5.64
N GLY A 214 -13.79 -10.99 -5.53
CA GLY A 214 -13.24 -10.22 -6.64
C GLY A 214 -14.22 -9.20 -7.19
N GLN A 215 -15.37 -9.01 -6.52
CA GLN A 215 -16.39 -8.07 -6.99
C GLN A 215 -15.86 -6.63 -6.91
N VAL A 216 -15.92 -5.95 -8.05
CA VAL A 216 -15.61 -4.52 -8.19
C VAL A 216 -16.85 -3.68 -7.84
N SER A 217 -16.64 -2.60 -7.11
CA SER A 217 -17.66 -1.59 -6.82
C SER A 217 -17.02 -0.21 -6.63
N LYS A 218 -17.78 0.86 -6.89
CA LYS A 218 -17.34 2.22 -6.54
C LYS A 218 -17.31 2.35 -5.00
N PHE A 219 -16.19 2.82 -4.47
CA PHE A 219 -16.02 3.07 -3.04
C PHE A 219 -16.29 4.54 -2.72
N ALA A 220 -15.49 5.45 -3.28
CA ALA A 220 -15.59 6.88 -3.08
C ALA A 220 -15.45 7.62 -4.41
N ASP A 221 -15.86 8.89 -4.43
CA ASP A 221 -15.75 9.75 -5.61
C ASP A 221 -15.45 11.19 -5.19
N ILE A 222 -14.35 11.73 -5.68
CA ILE A 222 -14.01 13.15 -5.58
C ILE A 222 -14.59 13.83 -6.81
N ASP A 223 -15.84 14.26 -6.72
CA ASP A 223 -16.64 14.76 -7.84
C ASP A 223 -16.13 16.07 -8.47
N THR A 224 -15.20 16.75 -7.80
CA THR A 224 -14.53 17.95 -8.30
C THR A 224 -13.33 17.65 -9.20
N ASN A 225 -12.81 16.42 -9.23
CA ASN A 225 -11.64 16.10 -10.04
C ASN A 225 -12.02 16.01 -11.52
N SER A 226 -11.41 16.89 -12.31
CA SER A 226 -11.66 17.13 -13.72
C SER A 226 -10.90 16.20 -14.67
N GLY A 227 -9.89 15.46 -14.19
CA GLY A 227 -9.05 14.66 -15.06
C GLY A 227 -7.72 14.17 -14.46
N PRO A 228 -6.96 14.99 -13.69
CA PRO A 228 -5.69 14.58 -13.10
C PRO A 228 -5.77 13.29 -12.27
N GLY A 229 -6.91 13.08 -11.62
CA GLY A 229 -7.20 11.89 -10.83
C GLY A 229 -6.46 11.81 -9.50
N ILE A 230 -6.47 10.60 -8.94
CA ILE A 230 -5.89 10.25 -7.64
C ILE A 230 -4.39 10.00 -7.81
N GLY A 231 -3.58 10.59 -6.93
CA GLY A 231 -2.14 10.36 -6.90
C GLY A 231 -1.80 9.06 -6.18
N ASP A 232 -2.34 8.92 -4.97
CA ASP A 232 -2.07 7.83 -4.04
C ASP A 232 -3.22 7.67 -3.03
N VAL A 233 -3.35 6.50 -2.41
CA VAL A 233 -4.35 6.16 -1.41
C VAL A 233 -3.73 5.32 -0.30
N THR A 234 -4.05 5.63 0.96
CA THR A 234 -3.55 4.86 2.12
C THR A 234 -4.64 4.61 3.14
N PHE A 235 -4.48 3.55 3.93
CA PHE A 235 -5.44 3.12 4.93
C PHE A 235 -4.91 3.31 6.36
N ASP A 236 -5.71 3.97 7.19
CA ASP A 236 -5.50 4.07 8.63
C ASP A 236 -6.32 2.99 9.34
N ASN A 237 -5.63 1.94 9.79
CA ASN A 237 -6.21 0.80 10.47
C ASN A 237 -6.76 1.11 11.89
N ILE A 238 -6.27 2.17 12.54
CA ILE A 238 -6.71 2.54 13.89
C ILE A 238 -8.11 3.13 13.85
N HIS A 239 -8.36 4.03 12.90
CA HIS A 239 -9.66 4.69 12.74
C HIS A 239 -10.52 4.06 11.64
N ARG A 240 -9.96 3.14 10.86
CA ARG A 240 -10.57 2.46 9.71
C ARG A 240 -11.11 3.47 8.70
N GLN A 241 -10.20 4.28 8.19
CA GLN A 241 -10.46 5.36 7.25
C GLN A 241 -9.37 5.39 6.19
N PHE A 242 -9.62 6.11 5.10
CA PHE A 242 -8.68 6.25 3.99
C PHE A 242 -8.28 7.71 3.84
N PHE A 243 -7.08 7.90 3.32
CA PHE A 243 -6.60 9.18 2.84
C PHE A 243 -6.23 9.05 1.37
N ALA A 244 -6.62 10.02 0.55
CA ALA A 244 -6.29 10.03 -0.88
C ALA A 244 -5.76 11.40 -1.30
N SER A 245 -4.68 11.42 -2.08
CA SER A 245 -4.17 12.66 -2.69
C SER A 245 -4.92 12.96 -3.99
N ASP A 246 -5.34 14.20 -4.14
CA ASP A 246 -6.01 14.71 -5.34
C ASP A 246 -5.03 15.54 -6.18
N LEU A 247 -4.65 15.04 -7.36
CA LEU A 247 -3.68 15.71 -8.23
C LEU A 247 -4.28 16.97 -8.90
N ASP A 248 -5.61 17.08 -8.93
CA ASP A 248 -6.33 18.23 -9.49
C ASP A 248 -6.23 19.43 -8.56
N THR A 249 -6.59 19.26 -7.28
CA THR A 249 -6.65 20.36 -6.31
C THR A 249 -5.48 20.39 -5.32
N GLY A 250 -4.60 19.39 -5.30
CA GLY A 250 -3.52 19.24 -4.32
C GLY A 250 -3.99 18.97 -2.89
N LEU A 251 -5.28 18.66 -2.70
CA LEU A 251 -5.83 18.34 -1.40
C LEU A 251 -5.56 16.88 -1.03
N ILE A 252 -5.53 16.62 0.28
CA ILE A 252 -5.63 15.28 0.81
C ILE A 252 -7.06 15.10 1.34
N HIS A 253 -7.78 14.13 0.81
CA HIS A 253 -9.14 13.80 1.21
C HIS A 253 -9.13 12.73 2.29
N ARG A 254 -9.85 12.95 3.37
CA ARG A 254 -10.15 11.95 4.41
C ARG A 254 -11.49 11.30 4.11
N ILE A 255 -11.52 9.97 4.04
CA ILE A 255 -12.65 9.18 3.60
C ILE A 255 -12.99 8.13 4.66
N ASP A 256 -14.26 8.02 5.07
CA ASP A 256 -14.65 7.00 6.05
C ASP A 256 -14.68 5.57 5.46
N ALA A 257 -14.86 4.56 6.32
CA ALA A 257 -14.97 3.15 5.91
C ALA A 257 -16.10 2.84 4.91
N ASN A 258 -17.07 3.73 4.73
CA ASN A 258 -18.18 3.57 3.78
C ASN A 258 -17.94 4.33 2.47
N GLY A 259 -16.81 5.01 2.33
CA GLY A 259 -16.46 5.79 1.14
C GLY A 259 -16.99 7.23 1.15
N ALA A 260 -17.49 7.73 2.28
CA ALA A 260 -17.93 9.11 2.38
C ALA A 260 -16.73 10.04 2.60
N LEU A 261 -16.63 11.12 1.82
CA LEU A 261 -15.69 12.20 2.06
C LEU A 261 -16.07 12.95 3.35
N VAL A 262 -15.17 13.01 4.32
CA VAL A 262 -15.44 13.56 5.66
C VAL A 262 -14.73 14.89 5.90
N ASP A 263 -13.49 15.00 5.47
CA ASP A 263 -12.62 16.15 5.75
C ASP A 263 -11.55 16.28 4.66
N THR A 264 -10.86 17.43 4.61
CA THR A 264 -9.74 17.64 3.71
C THR A 264 -8.59 18.36 4.40
N PHE A 265 -7.38 18.13 3.92
CA PHE A 265 -6.17 18.86 4.33
C PHE A 265 -5.53 19.51 3.11
N ASP A 266 -5.15 20.79 3.25
CA ASP A 266 -4.52 21.58 2.20
C ASP A 266 -3.07 21.90 2.58
N HIS A 267 -2.12 21.22 1.94
CA HIS A 267 -0.70 21.50 2.14
C HIS A 267 -0.36 22.96 1.77
N GLY A 268 -0.90 23.45 0.65
CA GLY A 268 -0.62 24.79 0.16
C GLY A 268 -1.01 25.89 1.16
N VAL A 269 -2.12 25.73 1.86
CA VAL A 269 -2.63 26.71 2.83
C VAL A 269 -2.14 26.45 4.25
N ALA A 270 -2.14 25.19 4.71
CA ALA A 270 -1.82 24.84 6.10
C ALA A 270 -0.37 24.35 6.29
N GLY A 271 0.14 23.55 5.35
CA GLY A 271 1.47 22.96 5.40
C GLY A 271 2.59 23.99 5.20
N ARG A 272 2.56 24.71 4.08
CA ARG A 272 3.60 25.68 3.70
C ARG A 272 3.95 26.68 4.81
N PRO A 273 2.98 27.34 5.50
CA PRO A 273 3.31 28.27 6.58
C PRO A 273 4.02 27.63 7.78
N ALA A 274 3.84 26.32 8.03
CA ALA A 274 4.51 25.63 9.13
C ALA A 274 6.03 25.55 8.94
N HIS A 275 6.51 25.63 7.70
CA HIS A 275 7.93 25.76 7.36
C HIS A 275 8.29 27.16 6.83
N ARG A 276 7.52 28.19 7.23
CA ARG A 276 7.75 29.61 6.88
C ARG A 276 7.73 29.91 5.38
N LEU A 277 7.11 29.05 4.58
CA LEU A 277 6.83 29.32 3.18
C LEU A 277 5.54 30.14 3.06
N ALA A 278 5.41 30.88 1.96
CA ALA A 278 4.18 31.61 1.69
C ALA A 278 3.03 30.61 1.41
N PRO A 279 1.84 30.82 1.99
CA PRO A 279 0.67 30.00 1.66
C PRO A 279 0.35 30.14 0.17
N LEU A 280 -0.05 29.03 -0.45
CA LEU A 280 -0.41 28.92 -1.86
C LEU A 280 -1.77 28.22 -1.95
N ALA A 281 -2.81 28.98 -2.27
CA ALA A 281 -4.13 28.41 -2.52
C ALA A 281 -4.20 27.88 -3.95
N ASP A 282 -5.11 26.93 -4.18
CA ASP A 282 -5.43 26.43 -5.51
C ASP A 282 -5.76 27.56 -6.48
N ASP A 283 -5.24 27.45 -7.71
CA ASP A 283 -5.53 28.41 -8.78
C ASP A 283 -6.83 28.10 -9.52
N GLY A 284 -7.47 26.96 -9.23
CA GLY A 284 -8.71 26.52 -9.85
C GLY A 284 -8.52 26.12 -11.32
N SER A 285 -7.29 25.75 -11.71
CA SER A 285 -7.05 25.07 -12.97
C SER A 285 -7.92 23.81 -13.05
N ALA A 286 -8.45 23.53 -14.23
CA ALA A 286 -9.28 22.36 -14.46
C ALA A 286 -9.07 21.89 -15.91
N MET A 287 -9.09 20.58 -16.11
CA MET A 287 -8.99 20.00 -17.44
C MET A 287 -10.24 20.35 -18.27
N ASP A 288 -10.05 21.00 -19.41
CA ASP A 288 -11.12 21.33 -20.37
C ASP A 288 -10.88 20.63 -21.70
N ILE A 289 -11.31 19.36 -21.79
CA ILE A 289 -11.11 18.51 -22.98
C ILE A 289 -11.90 18.99 -24.21
N GLU A 290 -12.84 19.92 -24.06
CA GLU A 290 -13.51 20.55 -25.19
C GLU A 290 -12.81 21.83 -25.65
N GLY A 291 -11.95 22.40 -24.80
CA GLY A 291 -11.26 23.64 -25.00
C GLY A 291 -10.05 23.51 -25.93
N ALA A 292 -9.88 24.48 -26.83
CA ALA A 292 -8.77 24.50 -27.80
C ALA A 292 -7.36 24.60 -27.17
N ALA A 293 -7.26 24.89 -25.87
CA ALA A 293 -6.01 24.92 -25.13
C ALA A 293 -5.56 23.52 -24.66
N PHE A 294 -6.48 22.56 -24.58
CA PHE A 294 -6.16 21.20 -24.16
C PHE A 294 -5.36 20.45 -25.24
N ASP A 295 -4.34 19.73 -24.78
CA ASP A 295 -3.49 18.87 -25.59
C ASP A 295 -3.16 17.60 -24.81
N SER A 296 -3.68 16.46 -25.29
CA SER A 296 -3.45 15.17 -24.65
C SER A 296 -1.96 14.82 -24.52
N GLU A 297 -1.08 15.31 -25.41
CA GLU A 297 0.36 15.02 -25.34
C GLU A 297 1.14 15.99 -24.43
N ASP A 298 0.46 16.99 -23.85
CA ASP A 298 1.05 18.03 -23.00
C ASP A 298 0.41 18.00 -21.59
N PRO A 299 1.07 17.36 -20.60
CA PRO A 299 0.59 17.29 -19.21
C PRO A 299 0.32 18.64 -18.55
N ASP A 300 0.96 19.73 -19.00
CA ASP A 300 0.68 21.07 -18.47
C ASP A 300 -0.76 21.53 -18.78
N SER A 301 -1.39 20.94 -19.80
CA SER A 301 -2.78 21.23 -20.16
C SER A 301 -3.81 20.37 -19.39
N TRP A 302 -3.37 19.44 -18.55
CA TRP A 302 -4.23 18.46 -17.88
C TRP A 302 -4.88 18.98 -16.61
N GLY A 303 -4.65 20.23 -16.22
CA GLY A 303 -5.31 20.82 -15.06
C GLY A 303 -4.74 20.36 -13.72
N TYR A 304 -3.53 19.78 -13.68
CA TYR A 304 -2.86 19.54 -12.41
C TYR A 304 -2.68 20.86 -11.63
N THR A 305 -2.88 20.84 -10.30
CA THR A 305 -2.59 22.03 -9.47
C THR A 305 -1.10 22.38 -9.50
N GLN A 306 -0.76 23.55 -8.96
CA GLN A 306 0.61 24.08 -8.90
C GLN A 306 1.57 23.11 -8.19
N ASP A 307 2.77 22.92 -8.76
CA ASP A 307 3.77 21.96 -8.27
C ASP A 307 4.04 22.09 -6.76
N GLU A 308 4.20 23.32 -6.26
CA GLU A 308 4.59 23.56 -4.86
C GLU A 308 3.50 23.26 -3.82
N ARG A 309 2.32 22.84 -4.28
CA ARG A 309 1.24 22.32 -3.42
C ARG A 309 0.68 20.97 -3.86
N ARG A 310 1.12 20.43 -4.98
CA ARG A 310 0.64 19.16 -5.51
C ARG A 310 1.14 18.02 -4.63
N VAL A 311 0.22 17.37 -3.94
CA VAL A 311 0.50 16.18 -3.15
C VAL A 311 0.46 14.97 -4.07
N TRP A 312 1.56 14.22 -4.13
CA TRP A 312 1.64 13.03 -4.99
C TRP A 312 1.30 11.77 -4.20
N SER A 313 2.07 11.47 -3.16
CA SER A 313 1.90 10.26 -2.35
C SER A 313 1.40 10.54 -0.94
N VAL A 314 0.80 9.54 -0.30
CA VAL A 314 0.30 9.55 1.08
C VAL A 314 0.55 8.19 1.75
N ALA A 315 1.09 8.20 2.98
CA ALA A 315 1.27 6.98 3.76
C ALA A 315 0.93 7.21 5.24
N TYR A 316 0.00 6.41 5.78
CA TYR A 316 -0.30 6.43 7.20
C TYR A 316 0.73 5.61 7.98
N HIS A 317 1.43 6.25 8.92
CA HIS A 317 2.40 5.57 9.79
C HIS A 317 2.55 6.31 11.13
N GLY A 318 2.51 5.57 12.25
CA GLY A 318 2.77 6.13 13.57
C GLY A 318 1.86 7.27 14.00
N ALA A 319 0.55 7.15 13.73
CA ALA A 319 -0.46 8.19 13.97
C ALA A 319 -0.17 9.52 13.26
N ARG A 320 0.59 9.48 12.16
CA ARG A 320 0.79 10.61 11.25
C ARG A 320 0.51 10.15 9.83
N LEU A 321 0.03 11.07 9.02
CA LEU A 321 -0.05 10.92 7.58
C LEU A 321 1.19 11.59 6.99
N TYR A 322 2.09 10.79 6.43
CA TYR A 322 3.22 11.25 5.63
C TYR A 322 2.75 11.48 4.19
N TYR A 323 3.32 12.47 3.52
CA TYR A 323 2.95 12.78 2.15
C TYR A 323 4.09 13.50 1.42
N SER A 324 4.18 13.33 0.10
CA SER A 324 5.16 14.00 -0.75
C SER A 324 4.55 15.22 -1.44
N VAL A 325 5.36 16.26 -1.69
CA VAL A 325 4.93 17.47 -2.40
C VAL A 325 5.94 17.88 -3.46
N GLY A 326 5.42 18.14 -4.66
CA GLY A 326 6.14 18.72 -5.80
C GLY A 326 7.28 17.89 -6.37
N GLU A 327 7.86 18.37 -7.48
CA GLU A 327 8.94 17.70 -8.23
C GLU A 327 10.25 17.56 -7.44
N LYS A 328 10.49 18.45 -6.46
CA LYS A 328 11.64 18.33 -5.56
C LYS A 328 11.49 17.26 -4.49
N ALA A 329 10.34 16.57 -4.46
CA ALA A 329 9.99 15.55 -3.48
C ALA A 329 10.30 16.00 -2.05
N GLU A 330 9.57 17.01 -1.57
CA GLU A 330 9.57 17.30 -0.13
C GLU A 330 8.66 16.30 0.58
N ILE A 331 9.17 15.62 1.61
CA ILE A 331 8.36 14.77 2.47
C ILE A 331 7.91 15.59 3.66
N TRP A 332 6.62 15.54 3.92
CA TRP A 332 5.95 16.19 5.02
C TRP A 332 5.11 15.19 5.79
N SER A 333 4.63 15.60 6.96
CA SER A 333 3.62 14.84 7.67
C SER A 333 2.66 15.73 8.44
N VAL A 334 1.45 15.25 8.69
CA VAL A 334 0.47 15.86 9.59
C VAL A 334 -0.04 14.79 10.57
N GLY A 335 -0.20 15.15 11.84
CA GLY A 335 -0.69 14.21 12.85
C GLY A 335 -2.15 13.83 12.61
N ILE A 336 -2.49 12.60 13.00
CA ILE A 336 -3.86 12.10 13.04
C ILE A 336 -4.30 12.05 14.51
N ALA A 337 -5.34 12.79 14.84
CA ALA A 337 -5.90 12.89 16.18
C ALA A 337 -6.61 11.60 16.59
N ARG A 338 -6.97 11.49 17.88
CA ARG A 338 -7.63 10.29 18.44
C ARG A 338 -9.02 9.99 17.86
N ASP A 339 -9.64 10.95 17.20
CA ASP A 339 -10.91 10.81 16.48
C ASP A 339 -10.71 10.66 14.96
N GLY A 340 -9.46 10.45 14.54
CA GLY A 340 -9.04 10.29 13.15
C GLY A 340 -8.94 11.60 12.37
N SER A 341 -9.21 12.78 12.95
CA SER A 341 -9.08 14.05 12.22
C SER A 341 -7.62 14.47 12.04
N PHE A 342 -7.37 15.37 11.09
CA PHE A 342 -6.07 16.04 11.03
C PHE A 342 -5.83 16.83 12.32
N ALA A 343 -4.65 16.70 12.92
CA ALA A 343 -4.30 17.31 14.20
C ALA A 343 -3.82 18.78 14.05
N GLY A 344 -3.68 19.28 12.82
CA GLY A 344 -3.32 20.67 12.54
C GLY A 344 -1.85 21.00 12.85
N ASP A 345 -0.98 19.99 12.88
CA ASP A 345 0.45 20.08 13.16
C ASP A 345 1.32 19.62 11.97
N PRO A 346 1.14 20.20 10.76
CA PRO A 346 1.96 19.83 9.63
C PRO A 346 3.43 20.15 9.91
N ARG A 347 4.29 19.23 9.47
CA ARG A 347 5.73 19.25 9.72
C ARG A 347 6.45 18.85 8.45
N TRP A 348 7.47 19.61 8.09
CA TRP A 348 8.45 19.20 7.09
C TRP A 348 9.33 18.09 7.69
N GLU A 349 9.44 16.96 7.00
CA GLU A 349 10.26 15.82 7.43
C GLU A 349 11.66 15.91 6.83
N LEU A 350 11.73 15.99 5.50
CA LEU A 350 12.97 16.03 4.74
C LEU A 350 12.70 16.53 3.31
N THR A 351 13.76 16.94 2.62
CA THR A 351 13.77 17.05 1.15
C THR A 351 14.61 15.89 0.63
N VAL A 352 14.05 15.13 -0.31
CA VAL A 352 14.70 13.92 -0.83
C VAL A 352 16.06 14.26 -1.44
N LYS A 353 17.03 13.39 -1.18
CA LYS A 353 18.39 13.45 -1.70
C LYS A 353 18.53 12.35 -2.75
N ALA A 354 18.36 12.76 -3.99
CA ALA A 354 18.44 11.95 -5.20
C ALA A 354 19.35 12.66 -6.22
N ASP A 355 19.79 11.94 -7.23
CA ASP A 355 20.48 12.48 -8.40
C ASP A 355 19.56 13.37 -9.25
N LYS A 356 18.25 13.09 -9.23
CA LYS A 356 17.21 13.85 -9.94
C LYS A 356 16.10 14.33 -9.02
N ASP A 357 15.66 15.56 -9.29
CA ASP A 357 14.44 16.13 -8.72
C ASP A 357 13.24 15.49 -9.45
N HIS A 358 12.87 14.30 -9.01
CA HIS A 358 11.69 13.57 -9.46
C HIS A 358 10.68 13.44 -8.33
N VAL A 359 9.41 13.42 -8.71
CA VAL A 359 8.28 13.27 -7.78
C VAL A 359 8.36 11.93 -7.08
N VAL A 360 8.00 11.90 -5.80
CA VAL A 360 7.81 10.65 -5.06
C VAL A 360 6.35 10.27 -5.14
N THR A 361 6.05 9.19 -5.85
CA THR A 361 4.67 8.72 -6.07
C THR A 361 4.23 7.67 -5.07
N ASP A 362 5.14 7.16 -4.23
CA ASP A 362 4.81 6.16 -3.23
C ASP A 362 5.79 6.16 -2.03
N ILE A 363 5.28 5.82 -0.84
CA ILE A 363 5.97 5.81 0.45
C ILE A 363 5.58 4.57 1.25
N ALA A 364 6.56 3.74 1.63
CA ALA A 364 6.34 2.65 2.59
C ALA A 364 7.22 2.78 3.84
N PHE A 365 6.77 2.17 4.93
CA PHE A 365 7.52 2.08 6.18
C PHE A 365 7.71 0.62 6.60
N ASP A 366 8.94 0.25 6.97
CA ASP A 366 9.19 -1.07 7.55
C ASP A 366 8.90 -1.10 9.05
N ILE A 367 8.89 -2.31 9.61
CA ILE A 367 8.69 -2.53 11.05
C ILE A 367 9.82 -1.95 11.92
N SER A 368 10.92 -1.47 11.34
CA SER A 368 11.97 -0.75 12.08
C SER A 368 11.77 0.77 12.03
N GLY A 369 10.74 1.24 11.33
CA GLY A 369 10.46 2.66 11.11
C GLY A 369 11.34 3.30 10.04
N PHE A 370 11.97 2.51 9.16
CA PHE A 370 12.69 3.06 8.00
C PHE A 370 11.66 3.44 6.95
N MET A 371 11.89 4.58 6.30
CA MET A 371 11.04 5.12 5.25
C MET A 371 11.66 4.79 3.89
N TYR A 372 10.86 4.23 3.00
CA TYR A 372 11.22 3.90 1.64
C TYR A 372 10.41 4.79 0.69
N LEU A 373 11.06 5.35 -0.32
CA LEU A 373 10.47 6.32 -1.26
C LEU A 373 10.73 5.85 -2.69
N ALA A 374 9.70 5.80 -3.53
CA ALA A 374 9.81 5.54 -4.96
C ALA A 374 9.64 6.83 -5.75
N GLN A 375 10.63 7.17 -6.58
CA GLN A 375 10.48 8.23 -7.55
C GLN A 375 9.83 7.70 -8.83
N ARG A 376 9.01 8.56 -9.46
CA ARG A 376 8.56 8.41 -10.85
C ARG A 376 9.10 9.57 -11.66
N GLY A 377 9.57 9.30 -12.86
CA GLY A 377 9.99 10.34 -13.78
C GLY A 377 8.84 11.25 -14.23
N PRO A 378 9.15 12.35 -14.93
CA PRO A 378 8.15 13.29 -15.42
C PRO A 378 7.08 12.60 -16.26
N VAL A 379 5.82 12.95 -16.03
CA VAL A 379 4.68 12.42 -16.79
C VAL A 379 4.83 12.79 -18.27
N GLU A 380 4.58 11.82 -19.14
CA GLU A 380 4.50 11.98 -20.59
C GLU A 380 3.20 11.36 -21.11
N ASN A 381 2.85 11.63 -22.36
CA ASN A 381 1.75 10.93 -23.01
C ASN A 381 1.93 10.87 -24.52
N ARG A 382 2.81 9.99 -24.99
CA ARG A 382 3.03 9.83 -26.43
C ARG A 382 1.75 9.36 -27.10
N TYR A 383 1.40 9.96 -28.23
CA TYR A 383 0.18 9.57 -28.95
C TYR A 383 0.11 8.07 -29.26
N ASP A 384 1.22 7.41 -29.56
CA ASP A 384 1.27 5.98 -29.86
C ASP A 384 1.28 5.06 -28.63
N TYR A 385 1.05 5.59 -27.43
CA TYR A 385 1.09 4.87 -26.15
C TYR A 385 2.45 4.27 -25.79
N SER A 386 3.53 4.63 -26.48
CA SER A 386 4.87 4.06 -26.19
C SER A 386 5.40 4.46 -24.81
N ARG A 387 5.03 5.64 -24.29
CA ARG A 387 5.59 6.15 -23.04
C ARG A 387 4.59 7.02 -22.27
N PHE A 388 4.51 6.78 -20.96
CA PHE A 388 3.72 7.58 -20.00
C PHE A 388 4.53 8.33 -18.95
N ALA A 389 5.82 8.04 -18.83
CA ALA A 389 6.79 8.80 -18.05
C ALA A 389 8.22 8.43 -18.52
N ASP A 390 9.21 9.27 -18.22
CA ASP A 390 10.62 8.94 -18.42
C ASP A 390 11.17 8.20 -17.21
N SER A 391 11.10 6.87 -17.22
CA SER A 391 11.56 6.03 -16.10
C SER A 391 13.08 5.99 -15.92
N GLY A 392 13.85 6.53 -16.87
CA GLY A 392 15.29 6.31 -17.06
C GLY A 392 16.21 6.70 -15.90
N GLU A 393 15.71 7.50 -14.96
CA GLU A 393 16.50 8.08 -13.86
C GLU A 393 15.74 8.06 -12.51
N GLY A 394 14.67 7.26 -12.40
CA GLY A 394 13.89 7.12 -11.17
C GLY A 394 14.58 6.25 -10.11
N GLU A 395 14.69 6.77 -8.88
CA GLU A 395 15.37 6.07 -7.78
C GLU A 395 14.41 5.51 -6.72
N VAL A 396 14.90 4.50 -5.97
CA VAL A 396 14.26 4.01 -4.75
C VAL A 396 15.20 4.22 -3.58
N ILE A 397 14.75 5.00 -2.61
CA ILE A 397 15.59 5.61 -1.57
C ILE A 397 15.10 5.18 -0.19
N ARG A 398 16.03 4.98 0.74
CA ARG A 398 15.77 4.58 2.12
C ARG A 398 16.35 5.55 3.13
N TYR A 399 15.47 6.06 3.99
CA TYR A 399 15.79 6.89 5.13
C TYR A 399 15.55 6.16 6.45
N TRP A 400 16.33 6.52 7.46
CA TRP A 400 16.11 6.12 8.84
C TRP A 400 16.34 7.32 9.75
N ARG A 401 15.81 7.26 10.97
CA ARG A 401 15.98 8.34 11.94
C ARG A 401 17.42 8.43 12.43
N GLU A 402 17.89 9.65 12.65
CA GLU A 402 19.18 9.89 13.28
C GLU A 402 19.19 9.33 14.71
N ASN A 403 20.30 8.71 15.11
CA ASN A 403 20.45 8.15 16.45
C ASN A 403 21.89 8.28 16.97
N PRO A 404 22.15 9.14 17.96
CA PRO A 404 21.20 10.10 18.55
C PRO A 404 20.80 11.18 17.54
N ASP A 405 19.63 11.79 17.74
CA ASP A 405 19.18 12.98 17.01
C ASP A 405 20.21 14.12 17.18
N ASP A 406 20.72 14.69 16.09
CA ASP A 406 21.65 15.81 16.13
C ASP A 406 20.86 17.13 16.15
N PRO A 407 20.89 17.93 17.23
CA PRO A 407 20.17 19.19 17.26
C PRO A 407 20.68 20.24 16.25
N ALA A 408 21.77 19.97 15.53
CA ALA A 408 22.29 20.80 14.45
C ALA A 408 21.69 20.50 13.06
N THR A 409 21.12 19.32 12.86
CA THR A 409 20.37 18.96 11.64
C THR A 409 18.90 19.36 11.84
N GLU A 410 18.26 19.88 10.79
CA GLU A 410 16.85 20.29 10.88
C GLU A 410 15.91 19.09 10.81
N SER A 411 16.30 18.06 10.03
CA SER A 411 15.56 16.82 9.88
C SER A 411 15.96 15.82 10.96
N ILE A 412 14.98 15.05 11.43
CA ILE A 412 15.18 13.88 12.29
C ILE A 412 15.61 12.63 11.50
N TRP A 413 15.66 12.74 10.17
CA TRP A 413 16.06 11.68 9.24
C TRP A 413 17.48 11.94 8.77
N VAL A 414 18.23 10.86 8.49
CA VAL A 414 19.61 10.99 8.04
C VAL A 414 19.76 11.86 6.79
N GLU A 415 20.79 12.72 6.77
CA GLU A 415 21.08 13.59 5.63
C GLU A 415 21.52 12.81 4.38
N MET A 416 22.25 11.71 4.57
CA MET A 416 22.72 10.84 3.49
C MET A 416 21.95 9.50 3.53
N PRO A 417 20.86 9.35 2.76
CA PRO A 417 20.12 8.10 2.69
C PRO A 417 20.91 7.01 1.97
N GLN A 418 20.34 5.82 1.93
CA GLN A 418 20.78 4.72 1.07
C GLN A 418 19.84 4.59 -0.12
N ASP A 419 20.32 4.03 -1.21
CA ASP A 419 19.53 3.77 -2.42
C ASP A 419 19.58 2.29 -2.84
N TYR A 420 18.64 1.91 -3.69
CA TYR A 420 18.51 0.57 -4.25
C TYR A 420 18.71 0.57 -5.76
N VAL A 421 19.28 -0.53 -6.24
CA VAL A 421 19.44 -0.84 -7.66
C VAL A 421 18.08 -1.27 -8.25
N ILE A 422 17.63 -0.60 -9.30
CA ILE A 422 16.42 -0.96 -10.09
C ILE A 422 16.82 -1.26 -11.53
N GLY A 423 16.61 -2.51 -11.96
CA GLY A 423 16.87 -2.97 -13.31
C GLY A 423 18.35 -3.14 -13.67
N PHE A 424 18.62 -3.93 -14.71
CA PHE A 424 19.95 -4.15 -15.28
C PHE A 424 20.54 -3.03 -16.19
N PRO A 425 19.79 -2.01 -16.67
CA PRO A 425 20.38 -0.88 -17.38
C PRO A 425 21.53 -0.20 -16.62
N GLU A 426 22.43 0.50 -17.32
CA GLU A 426 23.76 0.91 -16.78
C GLU A 426 23.68 1.72 -15.48
N ASP A 427 22.69 2.60 -15.32
CA ASP A 427 22.54 3.47 -14.14
C ASP A 427 21.80 2.79 -12.98
N ASN A 428 21.06 1.72 -13.27
CA ASN A 428 20.21 0.99 -12.32
C ASN A 428 19.18 1.88 -11.57
N GLN A 429 18.60 2.85 -12.27
CA GLN A 429 17.63 3.82 -11.74
C GLN A 429 16.36 3.79 -12.61
N GLN A 430 15.77 2.61 -12.80
CA GLN A 430 14.58 2.41 -13.65
C GLN A 430 13.27 2.34 -12.85
N SER A 431 13.11 3.16 -11.81
CA SER A 431 11.88 3.15 -10.99
C SER A 431 10.68 3.64 -11.80
N ALA A 432 9.57 2.88 -11.75
CA ALA A 432 8.29 3.29 -12.30
C ALA A 432 7.37 3.98 -11.27
N GLY A 433 7.81 4.07 -10.00
CA GLY A 433 7.15 4.89 -9.00
C GLY A 433 6.32 4.16 -7.93
N GLY A 434 6.25 2.84 -7.96
CA GLY A 434 5.63 2.03 -6.90
C GLY A 434 6.65 1.25 -6.09
N LEU A 435 6.42 1.11 -4.79
CA LEU A 435 7.15 0.22 -3.90
C LEU A 435 6.27 -0.27 -2.74
N ASP A 436 6.58 -1.46 -2.24
CA ASP A 436 6.09 -1.87 -0.93
C ASP A 436 7.03 -2.90 -0.32
N LEU A 437 6.74 -3.35 0.89
CA LEU A 437 7.52 -4.31 1.63
C LEU A 437 6.83 -5.67 1.63
N GLN A 438 7.62 -6.72 1.69
CA GLN A 438 7.14 -8.09 1.65
C GLN A 438 7.82 -8.89 2.77
N TYR A 439 7.21 -10.02 3.12
CA TYR A 439 7.83 -11.01 3.97
C TYR A 439 9.21 -11.46 3.44
N GLY A 440 9.96 -12.14 4.30
CA GLY A 440 11.19 -12.82 3.90
C GLY A 440 10.95 -13.97 2.93
N TYR A 441 12.02 -14.42 2.28
CA TYR A 441 12.04 -15.64 1.47
C TYR A 441 13.15 -16.56 1.96
N ASP A 442 12.86 -17.86 2.01
CA ASP A 442 13.85 -18.87 2.34
C ASP A 442 14.87 -19.08 1.20
N ALA A 443 15.86 -19.95 1.43
CA ALA A 443 16.92 -20.23 0.47
C ALA A 443 16.44 -20.86 -0.85
N ASP A 444 15.23 -21.43 -0.85
CA ASP A 444 14.59 -22.03 -2.03
C ASP A 444 13.62 -21.04 -2.72
N GLY A 445 13.51 -19.81 -2.21
CA GLY A 445 12.61 -18.78 -2.73
C GLY A 445 11.15 -19.01 -2.35
N ASN A 446 10.87 -19.71 -1.24
CA ASN A 446 9.52 -19.79 -0.69
C ASN A 446 9.30 -18.66 0.32
N LEU A 447 8.10 -18.08 0.31
CA LEU A 447 7.71 -17.03 1.23
C LEU A 447 7.75 -17.51 2.68
N ASP A 448 8.47 -16.78 3.54
CA ASP A 448 8.51 -16.99 4.98
C ASP A 448 7.70 -15.90 5.70
N THR A 449 6.41 -16.19 5.91
CA THR A 449 5.46 -15.31 6.61
C THR A 449 5.83 -15.02 8.08
N SER A 450 6.87 -15.64 8.64
CA SER A 450 7.33 -15.36 10.00
C SER A 450 8.29 -14.16 10.10
N VAL A 451 8.86 -13.75 8.96
CA VAL A 451 9.80 -12.63 8.84
C VAL A 451 9.13 -11.50 8.06
N CYS A 452 8.81 -10.41 8.74
CA CYS A 452 8.14 -9.25 8.13
C CYS A 452 9.16 -8.29 7.50
N THR A 453 8.77 -7.66 6.37
CA THR A 453 9.47 -6.55 5.71
C THR A 453 10.97 -6.79 5.44
N GLU A 454 11.38 -8.05 5.21
CA GLU A 454 12.77 -8.39 4.83
C GLU A 454 13.01 -8.23 3.33
N THR A 455 11.94 -8.08 2.55
CA THR A 455 12.00 -7.94 1.11
C THR A 455 11.38 -6.62 0.67
N LEU A 456 12.06 -5.90 -0.20
CA LEU A 456 11.57 -4.71 -0.90
C LEU A 456 11.05 -5.12 -2.27
N VAL A 457 9.83 -4.72 -2.56
CA VAL A 457 9.15 -4.86 -3.84
C VAL A 457 9.09 -3.47 -4.46
N LYS A 458 9.43 -3.34 -5.74
CA LYS A 458 9.44 -2.05 -6.45
C LYS A 458 9.14 -2.23 -7.92
N THR A 459 8.39 -1.30 -8.50
CA THR A 459 8.07 -1.33 -9.93
C THR A 459 9.16 -0.66 -10.77
N GLY A 460 9.30 -1.12 -12.02
CA GLY A 460 10.25 -0.52 -12.94
C GLY A 460 10.15 -1.05 -14.35
N ASP A 461 10.85 -0.36 -15.24
CA ASP A 461 10.87 -0.62 -16.67
C ASP A 461 12.21 -1.21 -17.11
N LYS A 462 12.21 -1.93 -18.24
CA LYS A 462 13.43 -2.48 -18.86
C LYS A 462 14.30 -3.24 -17.87
N LEU A 463 13.66 -3.90 -16.91
CA LEU A 463 14.29 -4.38 -15.68
C LEU A 463 15.38 -5.40 -15.96
N ARG A 464 15.32 -6.10 -17.10
CA ARG A 464 16.30 -7.10 -17.54
C ARG A 464 17.02 -6.73 -18.84
N ASP A 465 16.89 -5.50 -19.31
CA ASP A 465 17.56 -5.04 -20.51
C ASP A 465 19.00 -4.61 -20.21
N ASN A 466 19.95 -5.44 -20.64
CA ASN A 466 21.36 -5.06 -20.67
C ASN A 466 22.10 -5.86 -21.76
N PRO A 467 22.44 -5.23 -22.89
CA PRO A 467 23.14 -5.89 -24.00
C PRO A 467 24.48 -6.54 -23.61
N ALA A 468 25.19 -5.99 -22.62
CA ALA A 468 26.46 -6.54 -22.14
C ALA A 468 26.29 -7.80 -21.27
N LEU A 469 25.11 -7.98 -20.67
CA LEU A 469 24.77 -9.13 -19.81
C LEU A 469 23.77 -10.11 -20.45
N ALA A 470 23.35 -9.87 -21.70
CA ALA A 470 22.31 -10.63 -22.39
C ALA A 470 22.53 -12.16 -22.35
N GLU A 471 23.76 -12.65 -22.56
CA GLU A 471 24.07 -14.09 -22.49
C GLU A 471 23.86 -14.67 -21.08
N GLN A 472 24.19 -13.90 -20.03
CA GLN A 472 24.00 -14.33 -18.64
C GLN A 472 22.52 -14.32 -18.26
N LEU A 473 21.79 -13.30 -18.72
CA LEU A 473 20.36 -13.12 -18.43
C LEU A 473 19.47 -14.10 -19.21
N ALA A 474 19.90 -14.56 -20.38
CA ALA A 474 19.13 -15.48 -21.23
C ALA A 474 18.68 -16.76 -20.49
N GLY A 475 19.48 -17.26 -19.55
CA GLY A 475 19.14 -18.44 -18.74
C GLY A 475 17.98 -18.20 -17.75
N GLY A 476 17.71 -16.95 -17.39
CA GLY A 476 16.67 -16.57 -16.43
C GLY A 476 15.37 -16.11 -17.08
N GLY A 477 15.25 -16.06 -18.41
CA GLY A 477 14.04 -15.64 -19.14
C GLY A 477 14.24 -14.43 -20.08
N PRO A 478 13.14 -13.84 -20.58
CA PRO A 478 13.14 -12.68 -21.47
C PRO A 478 13.89 -11.46 -20.92
N LEU A 479 14.35 -10.58 -21.83
CA LEU A 479 15.12 -9.36 -21.51
C LEU A 479 14.25 -8.09 -21.47
N ALA A 480 13.35 -7.92 -22.45
CA ALA A 480 12.30 -6.93 -22.38
C ALA A 480 11.37 -7.37 -21.26
N MET A 481 11.31 -6.62 -20.17
CA MET A 481 10.52 -6.97 -19.01
C MET A 481 10.23 -5.70 -18.20
N HIS A 482 8.94 -5.44 -18.01
CA HIS A 482 8.42 -4.29 -17.30
C HIS A 482 7.48 -4.81 -16.22
N GLY A 483 7.68 -4.41 -14.97
CA GLY A 483 6.93 -5.01 -13.88
C GLY A 483 7.57 -4.74 -12.55
N VAL A 484 7.78 -5.80 -11.80
CA VAL A 484 8.21 -5.74 -10.41
C VAL A 484 9.58 -6.38 -10.22
N GLN A 485 10.45 -5.68 -9.50
CA GLN A 485 11.69 -6.23 -8.96
C GLN A 485 11.56 -6.48 -7.46
N ILE A 486 11.79 -7.74 -7.06
CA ILE A 486 11.76 -8.20 -5.67
C ILE A 486 13.21 -8.36 -5.19
N THR A 487 13.59 -7.69 -4.09
CA THR A 487 14.98 -7.66 -3.60
C THR A 487 15.03 -7.66 -2.07
N PRO A 488 15.90 -8.44 -1.42
CA PRO A 488 16.08 -8.34 0.03
C PRO A 488 16.48 -6.92 0.47
N THR A 489 15.87 -6.38 1.54
CA THR A 489 16.09 -4.99 2.03
C THR A 489 17.53 -4.73 2.47
N ALA A 490 18.30 -5.79 2.79
CA ALA A 490 19.71 -5.68 3.13
C ALA A 490 20.61 -5.32 1.92
N LEU A 491 20.14 -5.53 0.68
CA LEU A 491 20.93 -5.37 -0.54
C LEU A 491 20.89 -3.93 -1.10
N VAL A 492 21.25 -2.96 -0.25
CA VAL A 492 21.45 -1.55 -0.66
C VAL A 492 22.70 -1.39 -1.52
N ARG A 493 22.78 -0.31 -2.31
CA ARG A 493 23.94 -0.02 -3.15
C ARG A 493 25.24 0.00 -2.31
N PRO A 494 26.36 -0.59 -2.78
CA PRO A 494 26.58 -1.28 -4.07
C PRO A 494 26.39 -2.81 -4.01
N ALA A 495 25.77 -3.36 -2.97
CA ALA A 495 25.76 -4.82 -2.72
C ALA A 495 25.02 -5.64 -3.81
N ASN A 496 24.17 -5.00 -4.62
CA ASN A 496 23.38 -5.62 -5.68
C ASN A 496 23.66 -5.05 -7.07
N ILE A 497 24.88 -4.58 -7.35
CA ILE A 497 25.27 -4.16 -8.71
C ILE A 497 26.08 -5.27 -9.39
N PRO A 498 25.63 -5.82 -10.55
CA PRO A 498 24.28 -5.72 -11.12
C PRO A 498 23.25 -6.56 -10.33
N PRO A 499 21.93 -6.36 -10.52
CA PRO A 499 20.87 -6.84 -9.62
C PRO A 499 20.55 -8.34 -9.68
N PHE A 500 21.57 -9.20 -9.77
CA PHE A 500 21.42 -10.66 -9.71
C PHE A 500 20.88 -11.15 -8.36
N GLY A 501 20.98 -10.37 -7.28
CA GLY A 501 20.33 -10.67 -5.99
C GLY A 501 18.83 -10.37 -5.96
N SER A 502 18.17 -10.32 -7.12
CA SER A 502 16.74 -10.00 -7.25
C SER A 502 15.98 -11.06 -8.05
N TRP A 503 14.66 -10.98 -7.95
CA TRP A 503 13.69 -11.68 -8.80
C TRP A 503 12.84 -10.66 -9.56
N PHE A 504 12.27 -11.07 -10.69
CA PHE A 504 11.50 -10.19 -11.57
C PHE A 504 10.14 -10.80 -11.90
N VAL A 505 9.05 -10.06 -11.74
CA VAL A 505 7.68 -10.47 -12.13
C VAL A 505 7.19 -9.51 -13.18
N ASP A 506 6.93 -10.02 -14.38
CA ASP A 506 6.45 -9.22 -15.50
C ASP A 506 4.96 -8.87 -15.32
N PHE A 507 4.60 -7.61 -15.58
CA PHE A 507 3.25 -7.14 -15.31
C PHE A 507 2.23 -7.77 -16.24
N ASP A 508 2.43 -7.70 -17.57
CA ASP A 508 1.40 -8.02 -18.55
C ASP A 508 1.56 -9.41 -19.20
N GLY A 509 2.74 -10.03 -19.09
CA GLY A 509 3.12 -11.29 -19.70
C GLY A 509 3.58 -11.16 -21.15
N TYR A 510 3.81 -9.93 -21.62
CA TYR A 510 4.23 -9.59 -22.98
C TYR A 510 5.71 -9.18 -22.97
N PHE A 511 6.46 -9.65 -23.96
CA PHE A 511 7.92 -9.48 -23.99
C PHE A 511 8.43 -9.01 -25.36
N GLU A 512 7.53 -8.63 -26.27
CA GLU A 512 7.84 -8.19 -27.64
C GLU A 512 7.75 -6.66 -27.79
N ASP A 513 7.87 -5.95 -26.67
CA ASP A 513 7.65 -4.52 -26.48
C ASP A 513 8.81 -3.86 -25.69
N PRO A 514 10.08 -4.03 -26.11
CA PRO A 514 11.23 -3.46 -25.40
C PRO A 514 11.24 -1.93 -25.33
N GLU A 515 10.43 -1.27 -26.16
CA GLU A 515 10.40 0.19 -26.31
C GLU A 515 9.37 0.87 -25.40
N VAL A 516 8.47 0.12 -24.74
CA VAL A 516 7.50 0.77 -23.84
C VAL A 516 8.14 1.18 -22.52
N GLU A 517 7.64 2.27 -21.93
CA GLU A 517 8.12 2.81 -20.66
C GLU A 517 6.98 3.39 -19.82
N ALA A 518 7.06 3.16 -18.50
CA ALA A 518 6.11 3.61 -17.50
C ALA A 518 4.68 3.09 -17.69
N HIS A 519 4.55 1.90 -18.30
CA HIS A 519 3.29 1.16 -18.40
C HIS A 519 2.94 0.46 -17.09
N VAL A 520 3.91 0.27 -16.20
CA VAL A 520 3.68 -0.27 -14.86
C VAL A 520 3.53 0.89 -13.88
N GLY A 521 2.58 0.74 -12.97
CA GLY A 521 2.24 1.73 -11.96
C GLY A 521 2.77 1.35 -10.59
N ASP A 522 1.85 1.31 -9.66
CA ASP A 522 2.06 1.11 -8.23
C ASP A 522 2.08 -0.39 -7.86
N VAL A 523 2.59 -0.73 -6.67
CA VAL A 523 2.61 -2.09 -6.11
C VAL A 523 2.33 -2.09 -4.62
N GLU A 524 1.39 -2.93 -4.19
CA GLU A 524 1.03 -3.11 -2.78
C GLU A 524 1.02 -4.59 -2.41
N VAL A 525 1.50 -4.91 -1.22
CA VAL A 525 1.62 -6.27 -0.72
C VAL A 525 0.75 -6.44 0.52
N TRP A 526 -0.11 -7.46 0.49
CA TRP A 526 -0.85 -7.83 1.68
C TRP A 526 0.05 -8.58 2.67
N HIS A 527 0.66 -7.86 3.60
CA HIS A 527 1.45 -8.43 4.68
C HIS A 527 0.92 -7.96 6.06
N PRO A 528 -0.16 -8.56 6.61
CA PRO A 528 -0.66 -8.18 7.94
C PRO A 528 0.34 -8.62 9.01
N CYS A 529 1.34 -7.76 9.23
CA CYS A 529 2.37 -7.87 10.25
C CYS A 529 1.91 -7.26 11.59
N GLU A 530 0.60 -6.93 11.70
CA GLU A 530 -0.01 -6.30 12.85
C GLU A 530 0.23 -7.11 14.14
N GLY A 531 0.82 -6.44 15.14
CA GLY A 531 1.27 -7.05 16.40
C GLY A 531 2.69 -6.69 16.80
N ARG A 532 3.46 -6.06 15.88
CA ARG A 532 4.82 -5.58 16.09
C ARG A 532 4.87 -4.08 15.80
N ALA A 533 4.97 -3.26 16.84
CA ALA A 533 5.09 -1.81 16.66
C ALA A 533 6.51 -1.44 16.23
N GLY A 534 6.61 -0.45 15.35
CA GLY A 534 7.89 0.00 14.83
C GLY A 534 8.74 0.73 15.86
N TYR A 535 10.07 0.74 15.68
CA TYR A 535 10.93 1.53 16.56
C TYR A 535 10.61 3.03 16.45
N TYR A 536 10.47 3.66 17.62
CA TYR A 536 10.09 5.03 17.89
C TYR A 536 8.66 5.43 17.52
N GLU A 537 7.82 4.46 17.20
CA GLU A 537 6.40 4.66 16.95
C GLU A 537 5.62 4.77 18.27
N GLN A 538 4.74 5.76 18.39
CA GLN A 538 3.80 5.79 19.52
C GLN A 538 2.78 4.67 19.33
N ILE A 539 2.75 3.73 20.25
CA ILE A 539 1.84 2.60 20.24
C ILE A 539 0.51 3.00 20.87
N PRO A 540 -0.61 2.93 20.13
CA PRO A 540 -1.93 3.07 20.72
C PRO A 540 -2.26 1.87 21.60
N GLY A 541 -2.77 2.14 22.79
CA GLY A 541 -3.08 1.09 23.75
C GLY A 541 -1.91 0.72 24.65
N GLY A 542 -2.22 -0.05 25.68
CA GLY A 542 -1.48 0.03 26.93
C GLY A 542 -1.89 1.31 27.66
N GLY A 543 -2.10 1.18 28.96
CA GLY A 543 -2.69 2.26 29.74
C GLY A 543 -2.29 2.15 31.17
N TYR A 544 -2.29 3.29 31.84
CA TYR A 544 -2.15 3.29 33.27
C TYR A 544 -3.46 2.87 33.92
N LEU A 545 -3.40 1.82 34.76
CA LEU A 545 -4.50 1.53 35.66
C LEU A 545 -4.35 2.40 36.92
N PRO A 546 -5.45 2.87 37.53
CA PRO A 546 -5.36 3.67 38.75
C PRO A 546 -4.50 2.96 39.80
N PRO A 547 -3.62 3.68 40.50
CA PRO A 547 -2.74 3.04 41.47
C PRO A 547 -3.57 2.52 42.63
N PHE A 548 -3.23 1.31 43.11
CA PHE A 548 -3.60 0.93 44.46
C PHE A 548 -2.63 1.62 45.42
N TYR A 549 -3.06 2.71 46.05
CA TYR A 549 -2.30 3.27 47.17
C TYR A 549 -2.22 2.18 48.25
N PRO A 550 -1.02 1.77 48.69
CA PRO A 550 -0.92 0.86 49.81
C PRO A 550 -1.66 1.47 51.02
N PRO A 551 -2.35 0.66 51.84
CA PRO A 551 -3.28 1.14 52.89
C PRO A 551 -2.68 2.01 54.00
N ASP A 552 -1.41 2.42 53.89
CA ASP A 552 -0.73 3.31 54.84
C ASP A 552 -0.52 4.75 54.32
N PHE A 553 -0.98 5.11 53.11
CA PHE A 553 -0.77 6.46 52.55
C PHE A 553 -1.92 6.91 51.64
N PRO A 554 -3.10 7.17 52.22
CA PRO A 554 -3.57 8.55 52.16
C PRO A 554 -3.73 9.13 53.58
N PRO A 555 -3.27 10.36 53.86
CA PRO A 555 -3.57 10.99 55.13
C PRO A 555 -5.10 11.13 55.28
N PRO A 556 -5.68 10.84 56.46
CA PRO A 556 -7.04 11.23 56.75
C PRO A 556 -7.16 12.75 56.56
N GLY A 557 -7.94 13.22 55.58
CA GLY A 557 -8.17 14.67 55.38
C GLY A 557 -8.19 15.21 53.96
N GLY A 558 -8.08 14.40 52.90
CA GLY A 558 -8.28 14.88 51.51
C GLY A 558 -7.10 15.66 50.93
N VAL A 559 -5.86 15.35 51.35
CA VAL A 559 -4.64 15.92 50.74
C VAL A 559 -4.36 15.21 49.41
N PRO A 560 -4.10 15.94 48.31
CA PRO A 560 -3.79 15.34 47.01
C PRO A 560 -2.48 14.54 47.06
N PRO A 561 -2.32 13.50 46.22
CA PRO A 561 -1.09 12.72 46.14
C PRO A 561 0.09 13.63 45.74
N CYS A 562 1.30 13.28 46.16
CA CYS A 562 2.51 14.04 45.79
C CYS A 562 2.95 13.86 44.33
N LEU A 563 2.34 12.91 43.63
CA LEU A 563 2.54 12.66 42.22
C LEU A 563 1.25 12.09 41.62
N ASP A 564 0.92 12.54 40.42
CA ASP A 564 -0.15 12.00 39.59
C ASP A 564 0.39 11.66 38.19
N VAL A 565 -0.19 10.64 37.56
CA VAL A 565 0.14 10.20 36.19
C VAL A 565 -1.02 10.61 35.30
N GLU A 566 -0.82 11.62 34.46
CA GLU A 566 -1.87 12.19 33.60
C GLU A 566 -2.06 11.40 32.31
N ASP A 567 -0.95 10.91 31.73
CA ASP A 567 -0.95 10.15 30.47
C ASP A 567 0.24 9.19 30.47
N VAL A 568 0.11 8.10 29.73
CA VAL A 568 1.22 7.17 29.46
C VAL A 568 1.22 6.89 27.97
N ARG A 569 2.38 7.11 27.35
CA ARG A 569 2.59 6.81 25.94
C ARG A 569 3.64 5.73 25.82
N TYR A 570 3.41 4.76 24.96
CA TYR A 570 4.33 3.67 24.75
C TYR A 570 5.02 3.85 23.41
N PHE A 571 6.31 3.53 23.36
CA PHE A 571 7.11 3.54 22.16
C PHE A 571 7.92 2.26 22.09
N CYS A 572 8.14 1.69 20.91
CA CYS A 572 9.20 0.71 20.78
C CYS A 572 10.54 1.41 20.61
N THR A 573 11.62 0.85 21.14
CA THR A 573 12.98 1.34 20.93
C THR A 573 13.88 0.12 20.68
N PRO A 574 15.08 0.27 20.08
CA PRO A 574 16.01 -0.85 19.94
C PRO A 574 16.34 -1.58 21.25
N SER A 575 16.08 -0.95 22.40
CA SER A 575 16.24 -1.51 23.74
C SER A 575 15.00 -2.21 24.32
N GLY A 576 13.88 -2.24 23.60
CA GLY A 576 12.60 -2.79 24.01
C GLY A 576 11.51 -1.74 24.15
N LEU A 577 10.48 -2.03 24.95
CA LEU A 577 9.35 -1.13 25.18
C LEU A 577 9.78 0.06 26.04
N GLU A 578 9.48 1.25 25.59
CA GLU A 578 9.64 2.50 26.33
C GLU A 578 8.26 3.03 26.73
N ALA A 579 8.13 3.52 27.96
CA ALA A 579 6.94 4.20 28.44
C ALA A 579 7.30 5.63 28.85
N GLU A 580 6.69 6.60 28.19
CA GLU A 580 6.70 8.01 28.57
C GLU A 580 5.57 8.27 29.55
N LEU A 581 5.93 8.65 30.77
CA LEU A 581 4.99 9.01 31.83
C LEU A 581 4.84 10.53 31.86
N HIS A 582 3.64 11.03 31.58
CA HIS A 582 3.32 12.44 31.80
C HIS A 582 2.88 12.64 33.25
N LEU A 583 3.71 13.36 34.00
CA LEU A 583 3.62 13.42 35.46
C LEU A 583 3.28 14.82 35.94
N ARG A 584 2.42 14.88 36.95
CA ARG A 584 2.04 16.12 37.63
C ARG A 584 2.29 16.02 39.12
N ASP A 585 2.77 17.12 39.71
CA ASP A 585 2.95 17.28 41.15
C ASP A 585 1.86 18.21 41.72
N PRO A 586 0.66 17.69 42.03
CA PRO A 586 -0.44 18.53 42.51
C PRO A 586 -0.23 19.02 43.95
N ALA A 587 0.71 18.43 44.70
CA ALA A 587 1.06 18.84 46.05
C ALA A 587 2.12 19.96 46.10
N GLY A 588 2.75 20.30 44.96
CA GLY A 588 3.83 21.28 44.89
C GLY A 588 5.08 20.84 45.65
N PHE A 589 5.35 19.53 45.70
CA PHE A 589 6.51 18.93 46.34
C PHE A 589 7.84 19.39 45.71
N GLY A 590 7.84 19.84 44.45
CA GLY A 590 8.98 20.48 43.78
C GLY A 590 10.18 19.56 43.64
N SER A 591 9.93 18.29 43.31
CA SER A 591 10.97 17.28 43.02
C SER A 591 11.48 17.38 41.59
N ASP A 592 12.74 17.01 41.40
CA ASP A 592 13.49 17.08 40.14
C ASP A 592 14.19 15.74 39.82
N SER A 593 13.86 14.68 40.56
CA SER A 593 14.47 13.37 40.40
C SER A 593 13.51 12.23 40.74
N ILE A 594 13.61 11.18 39.95
CA ILE A 594 12.73 10.02 39.99
C ILE A 594 13.61 8.78 39.95
N LYS A 595 13.29 7.82 40.81
CA LYS A 595 13.83 6.47 40.72
C LYS A 595 12.70 5.51 40.41
N ALA A 596 12.79 4.82 39.28
CA ALA A 596 11.89 3.72 38.93
C ALA A 596 12.54 2.37 39.26
N LEU A 597 11.74 1.43 39.75
CA LEU A 597 12.15 0.06 40.05
C LEU A 597 11.02 -0.88 39.68
N SER A 598 11.34 -1.97 38.99
CA SER A 598 10.38 -3.05 38.74
C SER A 598 9.95 -3.69 40.06
N ARG A 599 8.65 -3.94 40.21
CA ARG A 599 8.05 -4.76 41.28
C ARG A 599 7.51 -6.09 40.76
N THR A 600 7.47 -6.27 39.45
CA THR A 600 7.09 -7.53 38.79
C THR A 600 8.30 -8.45 38.69
N SER A 601 8.13 -9.73 39.02
CA SER A 601 9.19 -10.75 38.87
C SER A 601 9.62 -10.86 37.41
N ASP A 602 10.92 -11.02 37.17
CA ASP A 602 11.51 -11.29 35.84
C ASP A 602 11.32 -10.17 34.78
N VAL A 603 10.75 -9.02 35.16
CA VAL A 603 10.64 -7.81 34.34
C VAL A 603 11.68 -6.79 34.77
N GLY A 604 12.46 -6.27 33.82
CA GLY A 604 13.41 -5.18 34.02
C GLY A 604 12.79 -3.81 33.79
N VAL A 605 13.13 -2.84 34.64
CA VAL A 605 12.81 -1.41 34.43
C VAL A 605 14.11 -0.61 34.47
N ILE A 606 14.38 0.14 33.41
CA ILE A 606 15.56 1.00 33.25
C ILE A 606 15.06 2.45 33.18
N SER A 607 15.68 3.36 33.91
CA SER A 607 15.27 4.76 33.88
C SER A 607 16.41 5.73 34.20
N PRO A 608 16.38 6.97 33.69
CA PRO A 608 17.26 8.03 34.14
C PRO A 608 16.92 8.42 35.59
N GLN A 609 17.93 8.84 36.36
CA GLN A 609 17.72 9.22 37.77
C GLN A 609 17.11 10.62 37.96
N SER A 610 17.27 11.49 36.96
CA SER A 610 16.82 12.89 36.98
C SER A 610 15.65 13.10 36.04
N HIS A 611 14.75 14.02 36.40
CA HIS A 611 13.58 14.39 35.62
C HIS A 611 13.38 15.90 35.67
N ALA A 612 13.19 16.54 34.52
CA ALA A 612 12.91 17.97 34.46
C ALA A 612 11.41 18.21 34.67
N PRO A 613 11.00 19.15 35.54
CA PRO A 613 9.60 19.52 35.68
C PRO A 613 8.98 19.91 34.33
N GLY A 614 7.86 19.28 33.97
CA GLY A 614 7.13 19.56 32.73
C GLY A 614 7.54 18.74 31.51
N THR A 615 8.57 17.88 31.61
CA THR A 615 8.89 16.90 30.55
C THR A 615 8.25 15.55 30.87
N ALA A 616 8.06 14.69 29.88
CA ALA A 616 7.72 13.29 30.15
C ALA A 616 8.89 12.62 30.91
N TYR A 617 8.56 11.63 31.75
CA TYR A 617 9.56 10.76 32.37
C TYR A 617 9.57 9.41 31.67
N THR A 618 10.70 9.11 31.03
CA THR A 618 10.85 7.94 30.18
C THR A 618 11.41 6.76 30.97
N ILE A 619 10.78 5.60 30.83
CA ILE A 619 11.27 4.33 31.39
C ILE A 619 11.32 3.24 30.32
N GLY A 620 12.41 2.49 30.27
CA GLY A 620 12.51 1.26 29.48
C GLY A 620 11.99 0.05 30.26
N ILE A 621 11.24 -0.82 29.60
CA ILE A 621 10.61 -2.03 30.15
C ILE A 621 11.08 -3.25 29.34
N THR A 622 11.69 -4.24 30.00
CA THR A 622 12.21 -5.46 29.37
C THR A 622 11.69 -6.72 30.06
N GLY A 623 11.63 -7.85 29.36
CA GLY A 623 11.21 -9.13 29.95
C GLY A 623 9.71 -9.24 30.25
N HIS A 624 8.86 -8.47 29.56
CA HIS A 624 7.40 -8.51 29.68
C HIS A 624 6.76 -9.25 28.49
N TYR A 625 5.50 -9.68 28.62
CA TYR A 625 4.66 -10.12 27.51
C TYR A 625 3.66 -9.03 27.09
N PRO A 626 3.17 -9.03 25.82
CA PRO A 626 2.14 -8.10 25.37
C PRO A 626 0.85 -8.22 26.20
N GLY A 627 0.28 -7.07 26.59
CA GLY A 627 -0.92 -6.99 27.42
C GLY A 627 -0.72 -7.28 28.92
N ASP A 628 0.51 -7.56 29.36
CA ASP A 628 0.86 -7.72 30.77
C ASP A 628 0.61 -6.44 31.58
N THR A 629 0.52 -6.60 32.90
CA THR A 629 0.60 -5.47 33.84
C THR A 629 1.95 -5.48 34.54
N VAL A 630 2.74 -4.44 34.31
CA VAL A 630 4.05 -4.23 34.94
C VAL A 630 3.89 -3.23 36.08
N ASP A 631 4.15 -3.67 37.31
CA ASP A 631 4.11 -2.82 38.48
C ASP A 631 5.43 -2.06 38.62
N VAL A 632 5.41 -0.75 38.39
CA VAL A 632 6.60 0.11 38.50
C VAL A 632 6.55 0.90 39.80
N GLY A 633 7.50 0.65 40.69
CA GLY A 633 7.69 1.45 41.89
C GLY A 633 8.41 2.75 41.57
N LEU A 634 7.72 3.88 41.71
CA LEU A 634 8.29 5.22 41.56
C LEU A 634 8.65 5.82 42.92
N CYS A 635 9.78 6.51 42.97
CA CYS A 635 10.26 7.26 44.11
C CYS A 635 10.65 8.67 43.66
N PHE A 636 9.82 9.66 43.99
CA PHE A 636 10.01 11.08 43.68
C PHE A 636 10.71 11.80 44.83
N TYR A 637 11.81 12.49 44.53
CA TYR A 637 12.62 13.19 45.52
C TYR A 637 13.33 14.40 44.92
N ARG A 638 13.84 15.28 45.79
CA ARG A 638 14.72 16.38 45.39
C ARG A 638 16.16 15.91 45.39
N GLN A 639 16.86 16.12 44.28
CA GLN A 639 18.26 15.79 44.11
C GLN A 639 19.12 16.46 45.19
N SER A 640 18.82 17.72 45.52
CA SER A 640 19.52 18.45 46.59
C SER A 640 19.37 17.83 47.99
N ASP A 641 18.28 17.13 48.28
CA ASP A 641 18.09 16.42 49.56
C ASP A 641 18.92 15.12 49.58
N ARG A 642 19.00 14.41 48.44
CA ARG A 642 19.85 13.22 48.28
C ARG A 642 21.34 13.57 48.43
N ASP A 643 21.78 14.64 47.78
CA ASP A 643 23.19 15.05 47.74
C ASP A 643 23.71 15.54 49.11
N ARG A 644 22.80 16.00 49.98
CA ARG A 644 23.10 16.32 51.38
C ARG A 644 23.44 15.10 52.24
N GLY A 645 23.13 13.89 51.76
CA GLY A 645 23.38 12.62 52.46
C GLY A 645 22.40 12.36 53.61
N GLY A 646 22.21 11.08 53.94
CA GLY A 646 21.27 10.64 54.99
C GLY A 646 19.88 10.22 54.46
N TYR A 647 18.91 10.11 55.37
CA TYR A 647 17.52 9.80 55.01
C TYR A 647 16.86 11.05 54.42
N PHE A 648 16.40 10.97 53.17
CA PHE A 648 15.63 12.02 52.51
C PHE A 648 14.19 11.55 52.25
N PRO A 649 13.20 12.45 52.32
CA PRO A 649 11.82 12.12 52.03
C PRO A 649 11.69 11.76 50.54
N CYS A 650 11.04 10.64 50.27
CA CYS A 650 10.67 10.23 48.92
C CYS A 650 9.19 9.92 48.86
N CYS A 651 8.49 10.55 47.92
CA CYS A 651 7.13 10.21 47.54
C CYS A 651 7.15 8.88 46.80
N LYS A 652 6.56 7.83 47.39
CA LYS A 652 6.54 6.48 46.81
C LYS A 652 5.15 6.15 46.28
N MET A 653 5.10 5.60 45.08
CA MET A 653 3.89 4.99 44.54
C MET A 653 4.25 3.76 43.69
N THR A 654 3.27 2.87 43.51
CA THR A 654 3.36 1.79 42.52
C THR A 654 2.40 2.11 41.40
N VAL A 655 2.93 2.14 40.19
CA VAL A 655 2.21 2.45 38.97
C VAL A 655 1.99 1.15 38.19
N PRO A 656 0.76 0.59 38.15
CA PRO A 656 0.47 -0.54 37.29
C PRO A 656 0.36 -0.09 35.84
N LEU A 657 1.37 -0.43 35.04
CA LEU A 657 1.43 -0.14 33.62
C LEU A 657 0.93 -1.35 32.84
N ARG A 658 -0.24 -1.23 32.20
CA ARG A 658 -0.68 -2.23 31.25
C ARG A 658 0.11 -2.03 29.96
N THR A 659 0.98 -2.97 29.61
CA THR A 659 1.74 -2.90 28.36
C THR A 659 0.78 -2.98 27.17
N PRO A 660 1.17 -2.42 26.01
CA PRO A 660 0.38 -2.56 24.79
C PRO A 660 0.13 -4.03 24.45
N ALA A 661 -0.96 -4.30 23.73
CA ALA A 661 -1.29 -5.64 23.25
C ALA A 661 -0.36 -6.09 22.09
N VAL A 662 0.46 -5.17 21.59
CA VAL A 662 1.49 -5.41 20.58
C VAL A 662 2.84 -5.60 21.26
N SER A 663 3.66 -6.50 20.73
CA SER A 663 5.05 -6.66 21.16
C SER A 663 5.94 -5.64 20.47
N CYS A 664 6.95 -5.11 21.17
CA CYS A 664 8.12 -4.56 20.47
C CYS A 664 8.95 -5.72 19.95
N GLU A 665 9.27 -5.71 18.66
CA GLU A 665 10.10 -6.77 18.12
C GLU A 665 11.58 -6.59 18.43
N ARG A 666 12.33 -7.68 18.23
CA ARG A 666 13.79 -7.78 18.37
C ARG A 666 14.47 -7.41 17.07
#